data_AF-A0A956TMH4-F1
#
_entry.id   AF-A0A956TMH4-F1
#
_cell.length_a   1.000
_cell.length_b   1.000
_cell.length_c   1.000
_cell.angle_alpha   90.00
_cell.angle_beta   90.00
_cell.angle_gamma   90.00
#
_symmetry.space_group_name_H-M   'P 1'
#
loop_
_entity.id
_entity.type
_entity.pdbx_description
1 polymer ?
#
loop_
_entity_poly.entity_id
_entity_poly.type
_entity_poly.pdbx_seq_one_letter_code
_entity_poly.pdbx_strand_id
1 'polypeptide(L)'
;MAANGQGSEHVENRPPAEVASGGAAADISTHAWSAIGDGALKVEPARTDLSSGTLDLGQGNLYGDNQPRTLAGSVRPDHVASKDLAEPYLSSDRSVQVAQLEPGYTGALDRNGVPTKLDPAGIKATQDIALDETVSATDRTRSLDVLLKNGIQTFQREDQSYRIDTIENGDLKTLSLKKSGPTDTESVELFRSQVENQPSDNPTRSVNPPGEPVSDVIQNEKDGQPTQPEQEKTPQEKLFDPSVSPEDKLKAAEELAKQGTTEVTGPDGKKYQISTQKVGNRDLVSIFGADDAGKSHPMLRGIVNQDGTVSKQKDSKGNEVDYQGTWAQKHAQDNPMVKYEPKPETEERPDQPGEPTEKPDVDKSREHLRESAEQNITDPEARKEFLENMRKFEARARQQGLSEEEIAKTFDQTSRLLDAKEGKVSPENRVLAARGLARELADPSSTDQGYHNTCGATSLGERTFTRNPARAAEMIASVAIDGKWTAPDGKVIEIPPQNLTPGVEERTYPPVDDDRTFATQLLNSAMINDSTQRRMPPEYYVQGRPTGDGDTGERLIYKGQKPEEGRAFDGQTAPELAEEAKRINGDQNAILQDPDIDSGDNVVRITSREDLDRALADAKKNGNMPLIVFVDTADPIFGGDSTGPNRYHFVSITDYDPATGQVKMSNQWGAQNDKTVSLDDLFRAIKHRTPEEKKED
;
A
#
# COMPACT_ATOMS: atom_id res chain seq x y z
N MET A 1 7.23 31.85 -60.68
CA MET A 1 6.55 31.77 -62.00
C MET A 1 5.71 30.50 -61.97
N ALA A 2 4.40 30.44 -62.15
CA ALA A 2 3.28 31.37 -62.26
C ALA A 2 2.03 30.51 -61.86
N ALA A 3 1.11 31.04 -61.03
CA ALA A 3 -0.28 31.43 -61.39
C ALA A 3 -1.19 30.25 -61.82
N ASN A 4 -2.49 30.16 -61.49
CA ASN A 4 -3.49 30.97 -60.78
C ASN A 4 -4.72 30.06 -60.53
N GLY A 5 -5.44 30.18 -59.40
CA GLY A 5 -6.76 30.87 -59.31
C GLY A 5 -7.83 29.83 -58.92
N GLN A 6 -8.93 30.06 -58.19
CA GLN A 6 -9.70 31.17 -57.57
C GLN A 6 -10.49 30.51 -56.38
N GLY A 7 -11.11 31.13 -55.37
CA GLY A 7 -11.49 32.51 -55.03
C GLY A 7 -12.66 32.49 -54.00
N SER A 8 -12.88 33.64 -53.35
CA SER A 8 -14.02 34.12 -52.52
C SER A 8 -14.10 33.66 -51.04
N GLU A 9 -14.48 34.47 -50.03
CA GLU A 9 -14.80 35.92 -49.91
C GLU A 9 -14.92 36.27 -48.40
N HIS A 10 -14.35 37.41 -47.94
CA HIS A 10 -14.72 38.07 -46.67
C HIS A 10 -14.02 39.43 -46.51
N VAL A 11 -14.78 40.55 -46.50
CA VAL A 11 -14.45 41.84 -45.83
C VAL A 11 -15.72 42.69 -45.69
N GLU A 12 -16.01 43.20 -44.48
CA GLU A 12 -16.67 44.50 -44.21
C GLU A 12 -16.47 44.86 -42.71
N ASN A 13 -16.82 46.07 -42.25
CA ASN A 13 -15.94 47.22 -42.00
C ASN A 13 -16.47 48.04 -40.78
N ARG A 14 -15.56 48.53 -39.88
CA ARG A 14 -15.66 49.73 -38.96
C ARG A 14 -16.74 49.81 -37.84
N PRO A 15 -16.74 50.80 -36.88
CA PRO A 15 -15.73 51.75 -36.30
C PRO A 15 -15.75 51.84 -34.72
N PRO A 16 -15.05 52.81 -34.02
CA PRO A 16 -14.83 52.83 -32.56
C PRO A 16 -15.73 53.80 -31.77
N ALA A 17 -15.73 53.72 -30.43
CA ALA A 17 -16.46 54.63 -29.53
C ALA A 17 -15.55 55.33 -28.50
N GLU A 18 -15.82 56.62 -28.31
CA GLU A 18 -15.19 57.59 -27.40
C GLU A 18 -15.87 57.68 -26.01
N VAL A 19 -15.04 57.94 -25.00
CA VAL A 19 -15.12 58.92 -23.88
C VAL A 19 -16.40 59.06 -23.02
N ALA A 20 -16.24 58.82 -21.71
CA ALA A 20 -16.74 59.74 -20.66
C ALA A 20 -15.79 59.73 -19.46
N SER A 21 -15.38 60.93 -19.04
CA SER A 21 -14.42 61.27 -17.99
C SER A 21 -15.11 61.90 -16.77
N GLY A 22 -14.46 61.79 -15.61
CA GLY A 22 -14.78 62.49 -14.36
C GLY A 22 -14.46 61.56 -13.18
N GLY A 23 -13.42 61.71 -12.36
CA GLY A 23 -12.62 62.87 -12.02
C GLY A 23 -12.90 63.25 -10.57
N ALA A 24 -12.03 62.83 -9.63
CA ALA A 24 -11.62 63.58 -8.43
C ALA A 24 -10.68 62.73 -7.57
N ALA A 25 -9.42 63.15 -7.53
CA ALA A 25 -8.44 62.82 -6.52
C ALA A 25 -8.36 63.98 -5.49
N ALA A 26 -8.11 63.66 -4.22
CA ALA A 26 -7.41 64.47 -3.22
C ALA A 26 -7.18 63.56 -1.99
N ASP A 27 -5.98 63.08 -1.72
CA ASP A 27 -4.82 63.73 -1.09
C ASP A 27 -4.85 63.79 0.45
N ILE A 28 -3.82 63.11 1.01
CA ILE A 28 -2.94 63.51 2.12
C ILE A 28 -3.51 63.65 3.54
N SER A 29 -2.98 62.83 4.45
CA SER A 29 -2.53 63.27 5.78
C SER A 29 -1.76 62.17 6.52
N THR A 30 -0.43 62.16 6.39
CA THR A 30 0.48 61.80 7.48
C THR A 30 0.44 62.91 8.54
N HIS A 31 0.34 62.60 9.83
CA HIS A 31 0.98 63.34 10.94
C HIS A 31 1.03 62.47 12.21
N ALA A 32 2.21 62.43 12.80
CA ALA A 32 2.54 61.79 14.07
C ALA A 32 2.13 62.67 15.26
N TRP A 33 1.81 62.05 16.41
CA TRP A 33 2.06 62.62 17.74
C TRP A 33 2.51 61.53 18.71
N SER A 34 3.67 61.76 19.30
CA SER A 34 4.24 61.09 20.47
C SER A 34 3.73 61.78 21.74
N ALA A 35 3.50 61.04 22.84
CA ALA A 35 3.93 61.44 24.20
C ALA A 35 3.47 60.45 25.31
N ILE A 36 4.48 59.83 25.94
CA ILE A 36 4.76 59.75 27.40
C ILE A 36 3.75 59.03 28.32
N GLY A 37 4.30 58.03 29.03
CA GLY A 37 3.74 57.47 30.26
C GLY A 37 4.63 56.37 30.84
N ASP A 38 5.75 56.76 31.45
CA ASP A 38 6.68 55.92 32.22
C ASP A 38 6.01 55.12 33.35
N GLY A 39 6.56 53.94 33.64
CA GLY A 39 6.20 53.11 34.79
C GLY A 39 7.15 51.94 35.00
N ALA A 40 8.38 52.25 35.42
CA ALA A 40 9.45 51.31 35.73
C ALA A 40 9.15 50.34 36.88
N LEU A 41 9.69 49.12 36.80
CA LEU A 41 10.26 48.42 37.95
C LEU A 41 11.35 47.43 37.50
N LYS A 42 12.60 47.81 37.80
CA LYS A 42 13.81 47.00 37.74
C LYS A 42 13.84 46.04 38.92
N VAL A 43 14.28 44.80 38.71
CA VAL A 43 15.04 44.03 39.71
C VAL A 43 16.18 43.29 38.99
N GLU A 44 17.40 43.58 39.41
CA GLU A 44 18.67 43.01 38.94
C GLU A 44 19.01 41.68 39.65
N PRO A 45 20.01 40.91 39.13
CA PRO A 45 20.24 39.52 39.51
C PRO A 45 21.20 39.37 40.70
N ALA A 46 20.97 38.36 41.53
CA ALA A 46 21.90 37.95 42.58
C ALA A 46 22.75 36.75 42.10
N ARG A 47 24.06 36.98 42.00
CA ARG A 47 25.10 35.95 42.05
C ARG A 47 25.32 35.52 43.49
N THR A 48 25.52 34.22 43.70
CA THR A 48 26.43 33.70 44.74
C THR A 48 27.09 32.42 44.23
N ASP A 49 28.42 32.49 44.09
CA ASP A 49 29.33 31.34 44.14
C ASP A 49 29.18 30.63 45.50
N LEU A 50 29.36 29.31 45.52
CA LEU A 50 30.32 28.63 46.39
C LEU A 50 30.50 27.16 45.98
N SER A 51 31.78 26.78 45.97
CA SER A 51 32.42 25.53 45.59
C SER A 51 32.09 24.30 46.43
N SER A 52 32.22 23.11 45.81
CA SER A 52 33.18 22.03 46.15
C SER A 52 32.59 20.63 45.92
N GLY A 53 33.36 19.72 45.32
CA GLY A 53 32.97 18.30 45.23
C GLY A 53 33.50 17.56 44.00
N THR A 54 34.79 17.30 44.00
CA THR A 54 35.58 16.50 43.07
C THR A 54 35.07 15.07 42.86
N LEU A 55 35.05 14.58 41.62
CA LEU A 55 35.52 13.23 41.28
C LEU A 55 35.85 13.15 39.77
N ASP A 56 37.14 13.28 39.53
CA ASP A 56 37.89 12.94 38.33
C ASP A 56 38.03 11.43 38.24
N LEU A 57 37.74 10.83 37.07
CA LEU A 57 38.55 9.77 36.47
C LEU A 57 38.34 9.75 34.94
N GLY A 58 39.33 10.29 34.23
CA GLY A 58 40.00 9.68 33.05
C GLY A 58 39.16 9.43 31.79
N GLN A 59 39.37 10.20 30.71
CA GLN A 59 40.40 9.93 29.67
C GLN A 59 40.36 8.49 29.14
N GLY A 60 40.16 8.20 27.86
CA GLY A 60 40.04 8.99 26.64
C GLY A 60 40.09 8.03 25.44
N ASN A 61 39.79 8.50 24.23
CA ASN A 61 40.66 8.28 23.07
C ASN A 61 40.18 9.05 21.83
N LEU A 62 41.20 9.55 21.14
CA LEU A 62 41.22 10.39 19.95
C LEU A 62 41.21 9.53 18.67
N TYR A 63 40.59 10.10 17.63
CA TYR A 63 40.95 10.11 16.18
C TYR A 63 41.51 8.86 15.46
N GLY A 64 40.97 8.62 14.25
CA GLY A 64 41.81 8.61 13.03
C GLY A 64 41.60 7.48 12.00
N ASP A 65 40.97 7.84 10.87
CA ASP A 65 41.35 7.57 9.46
C ASP A 65 41.40 6.17 8.81
N ASN A 66 40.51 6.01 7.80
CA ASN A 66 40.73 5.70 6.37
C ASN A 66 41.72 4.61 5.85
N GLN A 67 41.12 3.53 5.29
CA GLN A 67 41.36 2.86 3.95
C GLN A 67 42.71 2.10 3.68
N PRO A 68 42.87 1.31 2.59
CA PRO A 68 42.14 0.11 2.11
C PRO A 68 43.05 -1.07 1.57
N ARG A 69 42.42 -2.13 1.00
CA ARG A 69 42.96 -3.23 0.12
C ARG A 69 43.75 -4.37 0.84
N THR A 70 43.73 -5.66 0.47
CA THR A 70 43.52 -6.39 -0.81
C THR A 70 43.32 -7.91 -0.60
N LEU A 71 42.72 -8.53 -1.62
CA LEU A 71 42.62 -9.93 -2.06
C LEU A 71 43.68 -11.00 -1.66
N ALA A 72 43.16 -12.24 -1.58
CA ALA A 72 43.63 -13.50 -2.21
C ALA A 72 44.07 -14.65 -1.28
N GLY A 73 43.61 -15.86 -1.61
CA GLY A 73 44.44 -17.07 -1.48
C GLY A 73 43.80 -18.30 -0.86
N SER A 74 43.16 -19.13 -1.70
CA SER A 74 42.74 -20.51 -1.46
C SER A 74 43.80 -21.41 -0.81
N VAL A 75 43.39 -22.32 0.09
CA VAL A 75 43.84 -23.73 0.13
C VAL A 75 42.74 -24.61 0.76
N ARG A 76 42.21 -25.56 -0.01
CA ARG A 76 41.71 -26.90 0.42
C ARG A 76 42.83 -27.92 0.07
N PRO A 77 42.89 -29.20 0.53
CA PRO A 77 41.73 -30.07 0.82
C PRO A 77 41.91 -31.24 1.86
N ASP A 78 40.83 -32.02 2.00
CA ASP A 78 40.71 -33.47 2.28
C ASP A 78 40.95 -34.12 3.67
N HIS A 79 39.88 -34.72 4.22
CA HIS A 79 39.67 -36.17 4.51
C HIS A 79 38.40 -36.36 5.39
N VAL A 80 37.29 -36.95 4.91
CA VAL A 80 36.91 -38.39 4.73
C VAL A 80 36.51 -39.15 6.02
N ALA A 81 35.28 -39.72 5.95
CA ALA A 81 34.65 -40.84 6.72
C ALA A 81 34.23 -40.55 8.17
N SER A 82 33.12 -41.04 8.74
CA SER A 82 32.24 -42.22 8.52
C SER A 82 30.84 -41.91 9.09
N LYS A 83 29.71 -42.21 8.43
CA LYS A 83 28.93 -43.48 8.37
C LYS A 83 28.45 -44.11 9.69
N ASP A 84 27.14 -44.37 9.70
CA ASP A 84 26.32 -45.34 10.44
C ASP A 84 25.87 -45.02 11.88
N LEU A 85 24.55 -44.84 12.09
CA LEU A 85 23.66 -45.90 12.58
C LEU A 85 22.19 -45.43 12.65
N ALA A 86 21.29 -46.32 12.24
CA ALA A 86 19.84 -46.13 12.17
C ALA A 86 19.12 -46.82 13.35
N GLU A 87 18.04 -46.17 13.79
CA GLU A 87 16.77 -46.73 14.32
C GLU A 87 16.73 -47.49 15.67
N PRO A 88 15.54 -47.74 16.26
CA PRO A 88 14.36 -46.87 16.50
C PRO A 88 13.85 -47.01 17.96
N TYR A 89 12.83 -46.26 18.42
CA TYR A 89 11.68 -46.76 19.23
C TYR A 89 10.80 -45.66 19.90
N LEU A 90 9.50 -45.86 19.67
CA LEU A 90 8.31 -45.71 20.53
C LEU A 90 7.76 -44.37 21.05
N SER A 91 6.46 -44.26 20.70
CA SER A 91 5.36 -43.50 21.25
C SER A 91 5.34 -43.30 22.77
N SER A 92 4.88 -42.11 23.18
CA SER A 92 3.89 -42.03 24.25
C SER A 92 2.92 -40.88 24.01
N ASP A 93 1.64 -41.25 24.07
CA ASP A 93 0.48 -40.39 24.20
C ASP A 93 0.66 -39.31 25.28
N ARG A 94 0.39 -38.06 24.91
CA ARG A 94 -0.29 -37.10 25.79
C ARG A 94 -1.23 -36.24 24.96
N SER A 95 -2.48 -36.66 24.90
CA SER A 95 -3.62 -35.80 24.58
C SER A 95 -3.74 -34.72 25.67
N VAL A 96 -3.36 -33.49 25.34
CA VAL A 96 -3.77 -32.31 26.10
C VAL A 96 -5.13 -31.91 25.54
N GLN A 97 -6.19 -32.16 26.29
CA GLN A 97 -7.51 -31.57 26.04
C GLN A 97 -7.38 -30.06 26.24
N VAL A 98 -7.42 -29.30 25.14
CA VAL A 98 -7.67 -27.86 25.19
C VAL A 98 -9.17 -27.70 25.45
N ALA A 99 -9.51 -27.13 26.60
CA ALA A 99 -10.89 -26.77 26.93
C ALA A 99 -11.38 -25.74 25.90
N GLN A 100 -12.46 -26.10 25.19
CA GLN A 100 -13.22 -25.16 24.36
C GLN A 100 -13.76 -24.04 25.26
N LEU A 101 -13.36 -22.80 24.97
CA LEU A 101 -14.02 -21.61 25.49
C LEU A 101 -15.16 -21.26 24.53
N GLU A 102 -16.39 -21.26 25.04
CA GLU A 102 -17.61 -20.86 24.33
C GLU A 102 -17.58 -19.33 24.04
N PRO A 103 -18.12 -18.86 22.89
CA PRO A 103 -18.16 -17.45 22.57
C PRO A 103 -19.40 -16.79 23.19
N GLY A 104 -19.17 -15.77 24.01
CA GLY A 104 -20.21 -14.88 24.51
C GLY A 104 -19.64 -13.49 24.76
N TYR A 105 -19.96 -12.54 23.89
CA TYR A 105 -19.81 -11.11 24.15
C TYR A 105 -21.11 -10.43 23.72
N THR A 106 -21.86 -9.90 24.69
CA THR A 106 -23.06 -9.08 24.43
C THR A 106 -23.02 -7.84 25.31
N GLY A 107 -22.39 -6.76 24.84
CA GLY A 107 -22.27 -5.51 25.59
C GLY A 107 -22.16 -4.30 24.67
N ALA A 108 -22.75 -3.17 25.07
CA ALA A 108 -22.66 -1.92 24.32
C ALA A 108 -21.22 -1.38 24.35
N LEU A 109 -20.69 -0.95 23.21
CA LEU A 109 -19.34 -0.41 23.08
C LEU A 109 -19.34 1.12 23.29
N ASP A 110 -18.25 1.68 23.85
CA ASP A 110 -18.00 3.13 23.84
C ASP A 110 -17.43 3.60 22.49
N ARG A 111 -17.14 4.90 22.36
CA ARG A 111 -16.62 5.49 21.10
C ARG A 111 -15.26 4.92 20.67
N ASN A 112 -14.57 4.18 21.54
CA ASN A 112 -13.28 3.56 21.25
C ASN A 112 -13.40 2.03 21.09
N GLY A 113 -14.62 1.51 20.87
CA GLY A 113 -14.86 0.08 20.70
C GLY A 113 -14.71 -0.73 21.99
N VAL A 114 -14.62 -0.09 23.16
CA VAL A 114 -14.48 -0.77 24.44
C VAL A 114 -15.86 -1.12 25.01
N PRO A 115 -16.15 -2.37 25.39
CA PRO A 115 -17.41 -2.72 26.05
C PRO A 115 -17.62 -1.88 27.32
N THR A 116 -18.65 -1.03 27.32
CA THR A 116 -19.07 -0.20 28.46
C THR A 116 -19.57 -1.04 29.64
N LYS A 117 -19.99 -2.29 29.35
CA LYS A 117 -20.26 -3.33 30.34
C LYS A 117 -19.81 -4.69 29.81
N LEU A 118 -18.83 -5.28 30.50
CA LEU A 118 -18.41 -6.65 30.33
C LEU A 118 -19.34 -7.58 31.12
N ASP A 119 -19.65 -8.73 30.55
CA ASP A 119 -20.26 -9.83 31.30
C ASP A 119 -19.20 -10.50 32.21
N PRO A 120 -19.58 -11.45 33.09
CA PRO A 120 -18.62 -12.09 33.99
C PRO A 120 -17.47 -12.81 33.27
N ALA A 121 -17.68 -13.33 32.05
CA ALA A 121 -16.65 -14.01 31.28
C ALA A 121 -15.66 -12.99 30.69
N GLY A 122 -16.16 -11.88 30.14
CA GLY A 122 -15.36 -10.76 29.68
C GLY A 122 -14.54 -10.14 30.80
N ILE A 123 -15.14 -9.92 31.98
CA ILE A 123 -14.42 -9.44 33.18
C ILE A 123 -13.24 -10.36 33.50
N LYS A 124 -13.48 -11.67 33.50
CA LYS A 124 -12.44 -12.67 33.82
C LYS A 124 -11.33 -12.67 32.77
N ALA A 125 -11.67 -12.62 31.48
CA ALA A 125 -10.68 -12.54 30.41
C ALA A 125 -9.83 -11.26 30.51
N THR A 126 -10.44 -10.10 30.79
CA THR A 126 -9.71 -8.84 30.98
C THR A 126 -8.82 -8.87 32.23
N GLN A 127 -9.26 -9.51 33.32
CA GLN A 127 -8.41 -9.75 34.49
C GLN A 127 -7.22 -10.67 34.16
N ASP A 128 -7.43 -11.71 33.37
CA ASP A 128 -6.39 -12.64 32.94
C ASP A 128 -5.33 -11.89 32.10
N ILE A 129 -5.73 -11.03 31.16
CA ILE A 129 -4.83 -10.20 30.34
C ILE A 129 -4.06 -9.19 31.20
N ALA A 130 -4.73 -8.49 32.13
CA ALA A 130 -4.08 -7.51 33.01
C ALA A 130 -2.95 -8.11 33.87
N LEU A 131 -3.07 -9.40 34.19
CA LEU A 131 -2.12 -10.16 35.01
C LEU A 131 -1.10 -10.98 34.22
N ASP A 132 -1.26 -11.11 32.91
CA ASP A 132 -0.34 -11.89 32.09
C ASP A 132 0.93 -11.08 31.79
N GLU A 133 2.03 -11.42 32.44
CA GLU A 133 3.33 -10.77 32.24
C GLU A 133 3.92 -11.02 30.84
N THR A 134 3.33 -11.94 30.06
CA THR A 134 3.72 -12.20 28.67
C THR A 134 2.98 -11.30 27.66
N VAL A 135 1.99 -10.54 28.12
CA VAL A 135 1.25 -9.52 27.35
C VAL A 135 1.96 -8.17 27.48
N SER A 136 1.89 -7.34 26.43
CA SER A 136 2.53 -6.03 26.38
C SER A 136 2.07 -5.10 27.52
N ALA A 137 2.95 -4.19 27.94
CA ALA A 137 2.62 -3.16 28.94
C ALA A 137 1.38 -2.32 28.52
N THR A 138 1.25 -2.02 27.24
CA THR A 138 0.14 -1.25 26.67
C THR A 138 -1.19 -2.00 26.81
N ASP A 139 -1.24 -3.28 26.44
CA ASP A 139 -2.46 -4.09 26.50
C ASP A 139 -2.88 -4.37 27.95
N ARG A 140 -1.90 -4.54 28.84
CA ARG A 140 -2.16 -4.60 30.28
C ARG A 140 -2.75 -3.28 30.79
N THR A 141 -2.22 -2.13 30.36
CA THR A 141 -2.75 -0.80 30.71
C THR A 141 -4.20 -0.63 30.22
N ARG A 142 -4.46 -0.99 28.96
CA ARG A 142 -5.81 -0.95 28.37
C ARG A 142 -6.77 -1.84 29.16
N SER A 143 -6.35 -3.05 29.52
CA SER A 143 -7.15 -3.97 30.34
C SER A 143 -7.47 -3.39 31.72
N LEU A 144 -6.52 -2.71 32.36
CA LEU A 144 -6.77 -2.02 33.64
C LEU A 144 -7.79 -0.88 33.49
N ASP A 145 -7.71 -0.09 32.42
CA ASP A 145 -8.69 0.97 32.15
C ASP A 145 -10.09 0.41 31.88
N VAL A 146 -10.18 -0.68 31.11
CA VAL A 146 -11.44 -1.40 30.85
C VAL A 146 -12.07 -1.90 32.16
N LEU A 147 -11.28 -2.49 33.06
CA LEU A 147 -11.76 -2.95 34.37
C LEU A 147 -12.29 -1.78 35.22
N LEU A 148 -11.59 -0.64 35.22
CA LEU A 148 -12.04 0.57 35.94
C LEU A 148 -13.34 1.15 35.36
N LYS A 149 -13.48 1.20 34.04
CA LYS A 149 -14.74 1.61 33.36
C LYS A 149 -15.91 0.67 33.72
N ASN A 150 -15.62 -0.58 34.05
CA ASN A 150 -16.58 -1.57 34.54
C ASN A 150 -16.78 -1.56 36.07
N GLY A 151 -16.21 -0.57 36.78
CA GLY A 151 -16.35 -0.42 38.23
C GLY A 151 -15.51 -1.41 39.05
N ILE A 152 -14.54 -2.09 38.44
CA ILE A 152 -13.68 -3.09 39.08
C ILE A 152 -12.37 -2.43 39.50
N GLN A 153 -12.31 -1.96 40.74
CA GLN A 153 -11.08 -1.43 41.34
C GLN A 153 -10.27 -2.49 42.07
N THR A 154 -10.92 -3.58 42.50
CA THR A 154 -10.26 -4.70 43.16
C THR A 154 -10.80 -6.02 42.63
N PHE A 155 -9.93 -7.03 42.55
CA PHE A 155 -10.33 -8.38 42.17
C PHE A 155 -9.42 -9.43 42.82
N GLN A 156 -9.91 -10.67 42.89
CA GLN A 156 -9.19 -11.81 43.45
C GLN A 156 -8.80 -12.77 42.34
N ARG A 157 -7.58 -13.30 42.41
CA ARG A 157 -7.19 -14.48 41.63
C ARG A 157 -6.44 -15.41 42.57
N GLU A 158 -6.96 -16.63 42.70
CA GLU A 158 -6.46 -17.61 43.67
C GLU A 158 -6.52 -17.06 45.11
N ASP A 159 -5.39 -17.02 45.82
CA ASP A 159 -5.25 -16.52 47.20
C ASP A 159 -4.73 -15.08 47.27
N GLN A 160 -4.75 -14.35 46.15
CA GLN A 160 -4.14 -13.03 46.02
C GLN A 160 -5.15 -11.95 45.64
N SER A 161 -5.05 -10.81 46.33
CA SER A 161 -5.84 -9.62 46.08
C SER A 161 -5.09 -8.66 45.18
N TYR A 162 -5.76 -8.17 44.15
CA TYR A 162 -5.26 -7.17 43.23
C TYR A 162 -6.09 -5.89 43.36
N ARG A 163 -5.41 -4.75 43.36
CA ARG A 163 -6.02 -3.42 43.42
C ARG A 163 -5.46 -2.53 42.33
N ILE A 164 -6.35 -1.90 41.57
CA ILE A 164 -6.02 -0.91 40.56
C ILE A 164 -6.08 0.46 41.24
N ASP A 165 -4.93 1.13 41.34
CA ASP A 165 -4.84 2.51 41.80
C ASP A 165 -4.80 3.44 40.59
N THR A 166 -5.45 4.59 40.73
CA THR A 166 -5.44 5.68 39.74
C THR A 166 -4.87 6.93 40.39
N ILE A 167 -3.89 7.56 39.73
CA ILE A 167 -3.32 8.84 40.15
C ILE A 167 -3.56 9.82 39.01
N GLU A 168 -4.41 10.82 39.24
CA GLU A 168 -4.66 11.90 38.28
C GLU A 168 -3.65 13.03 38.50
N ASN A 169 -2.94 13.42 37.43
CA ASN A 169 -1.97 14.51 37.39
C ASN A 169 -2.30 15.43 36.20
N GLY A 170 -3.32 16.28 36.34
CA GLY A 170 -3.80 17.13 35.25
C GLY A 170 -4.49 16.31 34.16
N ASP A 171 -4.06 16.46 32.91
CA ASP A 171 -4.62 15.74 31.76
C ASP A 171 -4.18 14.27 31.70
N LEU A 172 -3.20 13.88 32.53
CA LEU A 172 -2.65 12.53 32.60
C LEU A 172 -3.21 11.75 33.79
N LYS A 173 -3.70 10.55 33.53
CA LYS A 173 -4.17 9.53 34.46
C LYS A 173 -3.17 8.38 34.50
N THR A 174 -2.49 8.20 35.63
CA THR A 174 -1.60 7.06 35.84
C THR A 174 -2.38 5.89 36.44
N LEU A 175 -2.32 4.71 35.82
CA LEU A 175 -2.86 3.46 36.34
C LEU A 175 -1.74 2.61 36.93
N SER A 176 -1.93 2.09 38.14
CA SER A 176 -1.03 1.09 38.71
C SER A 176 -1.78 -0.11 39.27
N LEU A 177 -1.19 -1.30 39.11
CA LEU A 177 -1.73 -2.54 39.65
C LEU A 177 -0.89 -2.98 40.85
N LYS A 178 -1.51 -3.06 42.01
CA LYS A 178 -0.88 -3.52 43.25
C LYS A 178 -1.41 -4.89 43.64
N LYS A 179 -0.50 -5.72 44.12
CA LYS A 179 -0.79 -7.04 44.66
C LYS A 179 -0.57 -7.02 46.18
N SER A 180 -1.56 -7.48 46.95
CA SER A 180 -1.41 -7.73 48.39
C SER A 180 -1.48 -9.22 48.69
N GLY A 181 -0.62 -9.67 49.60
CA GLY A 181 -0.69 -11.02 50.16
C GLY A 181 -1.84 -11.17 51.17
N PRO A 182 -2.10 -12.40 51.66
CA PRO A 182 -3.21 -12.70 52.57
C PRO A 182 -3.13 -12.01 53.94
N THR A 183 -1.98 -11.39 54.26
CA THR A 183 -1.78 -10.54 55.43
C THR A 183 -1.36 -9.16 54.92
N ASP A 184 -2.27 -8.18 55.00
CA ASP A 184 -2.26 -6.81 54.41
C ASP A 184 -1.04 -5.89 54.69
N THR A 185 0.14 -6.40 55.03
CA THR A 185 1.27 -5.58 55.49
C THR A 185 2.25 -5.13 54.39
N GLU A 186 2.24 -5.71 53.19
CA GLU A 186 3.09 -5.25 52.07
C GLU A 186 2.35 -5.35 50.72
N SER A 187 2.21 -4.22 50.02
CA SER A 187 1.70 -4.17 48.65
C SER A 187 2.85 -3.96 47.67
N VAL A 188 2.99 -4.85 46.68
CA VAL A 188 3.98 -4.71 45.60
C VAL A 188 3.30 -4.12 44.37
N GLU A 189 3.86 -3.03 43.84
CA GLU A 189 3.44 -2.42 42.56
C GLU A 189 3.96 -3.30 41.43
N LEU A 190 3.07 -3.96 40.71
CA LEU A 190 3.42 -4.85 39.60
C LEU A 190 3.63 -4.09 38.30
N PHE A 191 2.97 -2.95 38.15
CA PHE A 191 2.88 -2.22 36.88
C PHE A 191 2.41 -0.77 37.09
N ARG A 192 2.94 0.19 36.31
CA ARG A 192 2.54 1.61 36.27
C ARG A 192 2.57 2.17 34.84
N SER A 193 1.52 2.87 34.40
CA SER A 193 1.42 3.47 33.06
C SER A 193 0.52 4.71 33.02
N GLN A 194 0.67 5.61 32.02
CA GLN A 194 -0.08 6.88 31.88
C GLN A 194 -1.11 6.84 30.73
N VAL A 195 -2.27 7.49 30.91
CA VAL A 195 -3.42 7.56 29.97
C VAL A 195 -4.02 8.97 29.99
N GLU A 196 -4.53 9.52 28.89
CA GLU A 196 -5.10 10.89 28.84
C GLU A 196 -6.59 10.93 29.22
N ASN A 197 -7.05 11.98 29.91
CA ASN A 197 -8.43 12.11 30.44
C ASN A 197 -9.45 12.65 29.42
N GLN A 198 -10.61 11.98 29.23
CA GLN A 198 -11.74 12.48 28.40
C GLN A 198 -13.11 12.43 29.12
N PRO A 199 -13.99 13.45 28.99
CA PRO A 199 -15.31 13.49 29.62
C PRO A 199 -16.41 12.76 28.81
N SER A 200 -17.31 12.03 29.49
CA SER A 200 -18.39 11.24 28.86
C SER A 200 -19.78 11.85 29.04
N ASP A 201 -20.56 12.01 27.96
CA ASP A 201 -22.00 12.23 28.00
C ASP A 201 -22.72 11.42 26.90
N ASN A 202 -23.74 10.63 27.27
CA ASN A 202 -24.67 10.00 26.32
C ASN A 202 -25.98 9.52 27.01
N PRO A 203 -27.17 9.68 26.38
CA PRO A 203 -28.38 8.94 26.75
C PRO A 203 -28.90 8.03 25.62
N THR A 204 -29.32 6.81 25.99
CA THR A 204 -29.83 5.73 25.12
C THR A 204 -31.35 5.72 24.98
N ARG A 205 -31.88 5.22 23.86
CA ARG A 205 -33.30 4.81 23.74
C ARG A 205 -33.47 3.52 22.90
N SER A 206 -34.30 2.61 23.41
CA SER A 206 -34.58 1.24 22.96
C SER A 206 -35.97 1.12 22.33
N VAL A 207 -36.16 0.27 21.30
CA VAL A 207 -37.44 -0.38 20.94
C VAL A 207 -37.21 -1.74 20.25
N ASN A 208 -38.09 -2.72 20.53
CA ASN A 208 -38.12 -4.14 20.12
C ASN A 208 -38.97 -4.45 18.85
N PRO A 209 -38.86 -5.66 18.25
CA PRO A 209 -39.41 -6.10 16.93
C PRO A 209 -40.73 -6.94 17.11
N PRO A 210 -41.43 -7.57 16.10
CA PRO A 210 -40.95 -8.67 15.22
C PRO A 210 -41.71 -8.95 13.87
N GLY A 211 -41.28 -9.98 13.09
CA GLY A 211 -42.16 -10.76 12.19
C GLY A 211 -41.50 -11.44 10.97
N GLU A 212 -41.50 -12.78 10.94
CA GLU A 212 -41.10 -13.75 9.87
C GLU A 212 -42.32 -14.66 9.54
N PRO A 213 -42.29 -15.70 8.65
CA PRO A 213 -41.42 -16.07 7.49
C PRO A 213 -42.21 -16.63 6.24
N VAL A 214 -41.50 -17.22 5.24
CA VAL A 214 -41.66 -18.61 4.64
C VAL A 214 -41.35 -18.72 3.11
N SER A 215 -40.30 -19.52 2.80
CA SER A 215 -39.98 -20.54 1.74
C SER A 215 -40.27 -20.43 0.22
N ASP A 216 -39.29 -20.79 -0.64
CA ASP A 216 -39.25 -22.11 -1.37
C ASP A 216 -37.99 -22.35 -2.24
N VAL A 217 -37.67 -23.63 -2.45
CA VAL A 217 -36.45 -24.29 -3.00
C VAL A 217 -36.60 -24.70 -4.47
N ILE A 218 -35.57 -24.57 -5.34
CA ILE A 218 -35.30 -25.49 -6.49
C ILE A 218 -33.79 -25.59 -6.81
N GLN A 219 -33.29 -26.83 -6.97
CA GLN A 219 -31.94 -27.25 -7.39
C GLN A 219 -31.81 -27.39 -8.93
N ASN A 220 -30.59 -27.30 -9.49
CA ASN A 220 -30.08 -28.18 -10.56
C ASN A 220 -28.56 -28.02 -10.83
N GLU A 221 -27.83 -29.13 -10.84
CA GLU A 221 -26.42 -29.29 -11.23
C GLU A 221 -26.26 -29.69 -12.71
N LYS A 222 -25.09 -29.41 -13.33
CA LYS A 222 -24.47 -30.28 -14.35
C LYS A 222 -23.00 -29.97 -14.65
N ASP A 223 -22.21 -31.03 -14.73
CA ASP A 223 -20.75 -31.14 -14.93
C ASP A 223 -20.22 -30.87 -16.35
N GLY A 224 -18.92 -30.52 -16.47
CA GLY A 224 -18.14 -30.50 -17.72
C GLY A 224 -16.63 -30.79 -17.52
N GLN A 225 -16.07 -31.66 -18.38
CA GLN A 225 -14.68 -32.18 -18.41
C GLN A 225 -13.72 -31.35 -19.32
N PRO A 226 -12.37 -31.54 -19.22
CA PRO A 226 -11.34 -30.57 -19.69
C PRO A 226 -10.71 -30.81 -21.09
N THR A 227 -10.08 -29.75 -21.65
CA THR A 227 -9.40 -29.64 -22.98
C THR A 227 -7.85 -29.58 -22.91
N GLN A 228 -7.16 -29.81 -24.05
CA GLN A 228 -5.69 -30.00 -24.24
C GLN A 228 -4.92 -28.74 -24.74
N PRO A 229 -3.57 -28.66 -24.61
CA PRO A 229 -2.76 -27.44 -24.85
C PRO A 229 -2.27 -27.19 -26.31
N GLU A 230 -2.00 -25.91 -26.63
CA GLU A 230 -1.65 -25.31 -27.94
C GLU A 230 -0.12 -25.16 -28.21
N GLN A 231 0.32 -25.09 -29.49
CA GLN A 231 1.75 -25.04 -29.93
C GLN A 231 2.32 -23.61 -30.11
N GLU A 232 3.59 -23.36 -29.74
CA GLU A 232 4.29 -22.07 -29.88
C GLU A 232 4.65 -21.69 -31.34
N LYS A 233 4.50 -20.40 -31.70
CA LYS A 233 4.85 -19.80 -33.00
C LYS A 233 6.36 -19.54 -33.16
N THR A 234 6.86 -19.67 -34.39
CA THR A 234 8.27 -19.42 -34.77
C THR A 234 8.63 -17.92 -34.80
N PRO A 235 9.93 -17.55 -34.70
CA PRO A 235 10.36 -16.15 -34.79
C PRO A 235 9.96 -15.45 -36.10
N GLN A 236 9.96 -16.16 -37.22
CA GLN A 236 9.54 -15.59 -38.51
C GLN A 236 8.02 -15.32 -38.55
N GLU A 237 7.21 -16.18 -37.95
CA GLU A 237 5.76 -15.94 -37.83
C GLU A 237 5.46 -14.73 -36.94
N LYS A 238 6.20 -14.58 -35.84
CA LYS A 238 6.07 -13.45 -34.92
C LYS A 238 6.33 -12.09 -35.61
N LEU A 239 7.24 -12.02 -36.59
CA LEU A 239 7.55 -10.76 -37.30
C LEU A 239 6.35 -10.16 -38.04
N PHE A 240 5.45 -10.99 -38.55
CA PHE A 240 4.35 -10.56 -39.40
C PHE A 240 2.97 -10.75 -38.76
N ASP A 241 2.94 -11.25 -37.54
CA ASP A 241 1.71 -11.38 -36.77
C ASP A 241 1.26 -9.99 -36.29
N PRO A 242 0.05 -9.53 -36.69
CA PRO A 242 -0.45 -8.23 -36.27
C PRO A 242 -0.73 -8.15 -34.77
N SER A 243 -0.85 -9.28 -34.06
CA SER A 243 -1.05 -9.31 -32.60
C SER A 243 0.24 -9.14 -31.80
N VAL A 244 1.41 -9.25 -32.44
CA VAL A 244 2.72 -9.17 -31.78
C VAL A 244 3.18 -7.72 -31.71
N SER A 245 3.60 -7.29 -30.51
CA SER A 245 4.10 -5.95 -30.23
C SER A 245 5.33 -5.60 -31.09
N PRO A 246 5.58 -4.32 -31.42
CA PRO A 246 6.81 -3.89 -32.09
C PRO A 246 8.10 -4.37 -31.37
N GLU A 247 8.07 -4.41 -30.04
CA GLU A 247 9.15 -4.87 -29.19
C GLU A 247 9.43 -6.36 -29.39
N ASP A 248 8.39 -7.20 -29.37
CA ASP A 248 8.56 -8.64 -29.58
C ASP A 248 8.90 -8.98 -31.03
N LYS A 249 8.45 -8.17 -32.01
CA LYS A 249 8.95 -8.25 -33.39
C LYS A 249 10.45 -7.93 -33.46
N LEU A 250 10.93 -6.93 -32.71
CA LEU A 250 12.36 -6.60 -32.65
C LEU A 250 13.18 -7.71 -31.96
N LYS A 251 12.66 -8.37 -30.94
CA LYS A 251 13.30 -9.57 -30.35
C LYS A 251 13.35 -10.73 -31.34
N ALA A 252 12.25 -11.00 -32.05
CA ALA A 252 12.21 -12.03 -33.07
C ALA A 252 13.19 -11.74 -34.22
N ALA A 253 13.34 -10.47 -34.61
CA ALA A 253 14.35 -10.04 -35.58
C ALA A 253 15.78 -10.24 -35.07
N GLU A 254 16.05 -9.92 -33.80
CA GLU A 254 17.34 -10.18 -33.17
C GLU A 254 17.68 -11.68 -33.15
N GLU A 255 16.71 -12.53 -32.82
CA GLU A 255 16.85 -13.99 -32.81
C GLU A 255 17.16 -14.53 -34.22
N LEU A 256 16.42 -14.08 -35.22
CA LEU A 256 16.67 -14.43 -36.63
C LEU A 256 18.06 -13.99 -37.09
N ALA A 257 18.50 -12.79 -36.71
CA ALA A 257 19.83 -12.30 -37.02
C ALA A 257 20.93 -13.15 -36.34
N LYS A 258 20.72 -13.56 -35.08
CA LYS A 258 21.62 -14.50 -34.35
C LYS A 258 21.68 -15.87 -35.04
N GLN A 259 20.61 -16.29 -35.71
CA GLN A 259 20.56 -17.49 -36.55
C GLN A 259 21.15 -17.30 -37.97
N GLY A 260 21.64 -16.10 -38.29
CA GLY A 260 22.24 -15.77 -39.59
C GLY A 260 21.24 -15.30 -40.65
N THR A 261 19.97 -15.10 -40.30
CA THR A 261 18.93 -14.59 -41.20
C THR A 261 18.97 -13.07 -41.23
N THR A 262 19.32 -12.49 -42.38
CA THR A 262 19.39 -11.03 -42.59
C THR A 262 18.29 -10.50 -43.53
N GLU A 263 17.50 -11.40 -44.12
CA GLU A 263 16.38 -11.05 -44.99
C GLU A 263 15.23 -12.04 -44.76
N VAL A 264 14.01 -11.53 -44.64
CA VAL A 264 12.78 -12.32 -44.56
C VAL A 264 11.78 -11.85 -45.60
N THR A 265 10.98 -12.76 -46.14
CA THR A 265 9.88 -12.42 -47.06
C THR A 265 8.58 -12.40 -46.27
N GLY A 266 7.86 -11.28 -46.32
CA GLY A 266 6.58 -11.11 -45.65
C GLY A 266 5.41 -11.73 -46.41
N PRO A 267 4.23 -11.80 -45.77
CA PRO A 267 3.02 -12.33 -46.38
C PRO A 267 2.52 -11.48 -47.57
N ASP A 268 2.97 -10.23 -47.66
CA ASP A 268 2.75 -9.33 -48.79
C ASP A 268 3.69 -9.62 -49.98
N GLY A 269 4.56 -10.63 -49.87
CA GLY A 269 5.56 -10.97 -50.88
C GLY A 269 6.74 -10.00 -50.94
N LYS A 270 6.78 -8.97 -50.07
CA LYS A 270 7.89 -8.02 -50.01
C LYS A 270 9.03 -8.57 -49.16
N LYS A 271 10.26 -8.16 -49.48
CA LYS A 271 11.46 -8.52 -48.73
C LYS A 271 11.75 -7.46 -47.67
N TYR A 272 12.09 -7.92 -46.47
CA TYR A 272 12.46 -7.10 -45.34
C TYR A 272 13.87 -7.46 -44.89
N GLN A 273 14.74 -6.46 -44.78
CA GLN A 273 16.13 -6.64 -44.35
C GLN A 273 16.25 -6.41 -42.86
N ILE A 274 16.86 -7.36 -42.15
CA ILE A 274 17.17 -7.28 -40.73
C ILE A 274 18.62 -6.82 -40.60
N SER A 275 18.83 -5.76 -39.84
CA SER A 275 20.15 -5.24 -39.50
C SER A 275 20.32 -5.20 -38.00
N THR A 276 21.43 -5.76 -37.52
CA THR A 276 21.84 -5.71 -36.11
C THR A 276 23.20 -5.07 -35.99
N GLN A 277 23.33 -4.10 -35.09
CA GLN A 277 24.59 -3.42 -34.80
C GLN A 277 24.84 -3.42 -33.30
N LYS A 278 26.03 -3.86 -32.88
CA LYS A 278 26.44 -3.77 -31.47
C LYS A 278 26.64 -2.32 -31.05
N VAL A 279 25.99 -1.90 -29.96
CA VAL A 279 26.15 -0.60 -29.32
C VAL A 279 26.48 -0.83 -27.84
N GLY A 280 27.76 -0.96 -27.54
CA GLY A 280 28.23 -1.40 -26.22
C GLY A 280 27.91 -2.87 -25.99
N ASN A 281 27.21 -3.17 -24.91
CA ASN A 281 26.74 -4.51 -24.57
C ASN A 281 25.30 -4.82 -25.06
N ARG A 282 24.74 -3.95 -25.90
CA ARG A 282 23.37 -4.03 -26.42
C ARG A 282 23.36 -4.15 -27.93
N ASP A 283 22.28 -4.65 -28.49
CA ASP A 283 22.11 -4.80 -29.94
C ASP A 283 21.07 -3.79 -30.45
N LEU A 284 21.50 -2.86 -31.32
CA LEU A 284 20.60 -2.02 -32.09
C LEU A 284 20.04 -2.86 -33.23
N VAL A 285 18.74 -3.13 -33.20
CA VAL A 285 18.03 -3.94 -34.20
C VAL A 285 17.19 -3.01 -35.06
N SER A 286 17.24 -3.20 -36.38
CA SER A 286 16.45 -2.43 -37.35
C SER A 286 15.94 -3.35 -38.45
N ILE A 287 14.67 -3.17 -38.83
CA ILE A 287 14.04 -3.88 -39.93
C ILE A 287 13.71 -2.87 -41.01
N PHE A 288 14.17 -3.10 -42.24
CA PHE A 288 13.97 -2.24 -43.39
C PHE A 288 13.06 -2.91 -44.41
N GLY A 289 12.22 -2.12 -45.08
CA GLY A 289 11.44 -2.59 -46.23
C GLY A 289 11.53 -1.61 -47.38
N ALA A 290 11.38 -2.12 -48.61
CA ALA A 290 11.42 -1.30 -49.81
C ALA A 290 10.04 -0.72 -50.15
N ASP A 291 10.00 0.55 -50.56
CA ASP A 291 8.84 1.13 -51.22
C ASP A 291 8.67 0.60 -52.66
N ASP A 292 7.61 1.01 -53.35
CA ASP A 292 7.31 0.53 -54.70
C ASP A 292 8.34 1.00 -55.76
N ALA A 293 9.19 1.98 -55.42
CA ALA A 293 10.33 2.41 -56.23
C ALA A 293 11.62 1.64 -55.89
N GLY A 294 11.54 0.65 -54.99
CA GLY A 294 12.68 -0.16 -54.55
C GLY A 294 13.59 0.54 -53.53
N LYS A 295 13.19 1.70 -52.99
CA LYS A 295 13.99 2.43 -52.00
C LYS A 295 13.72 1.87 -50.60
N SER A 296 14.79 1.54 -49.89
CA SER A 296 14.74 0.97 -48.55
C SER A 296 14.47 2.04 -47.49
N HIS A 297 13.52 1.77 -46.58
CA HIS A 297 13.13 2.63 -45.46
C HIS A 297 13.06 1.82 -44.16
N PRO A 298 13.39 2.43 -43.00
CA PRO A 298 13.25 1.77 -41.70
C PRO A 298 11.77 1.58 -41.36
N MET A 299 11.38 0.33 -41.13
CA MET A 299 10.05 -0.08 -40.70
C MET A 299 9.98 -0.11 -39.17
N LEU A 300 10.87 -0.88 -38.55
CA LEU A 300 11.00 -0.98 -37.09
C LEU A 300 12.47 -0.77 -36.66
N ARG A 301 12.68 -0.23 -35.46
CA ARG A 301 13.99 -0.07 -34.82
C ARG A 301 13.91 -0.06 -33.31
N GLY A 302 14.92 -0.58 -32.62
CA GLY A 302 15.03 -0.49 -31.16
C GLY A 302 16.34 -1.06 -30.65
N ILE A 303 16.59 -0.92 -29.35
CA ILE A 303 17.78 -1.42 -28.68
C ILE A 303 17.38 -2.61 -27.81
N VAL A 304 17.84 -3.80 -28.17
CA VAL A 304 17.66 -5.02 -27.36
C VAL A 304 18.77 -5.07 -26.31
N ASN A 305 18.37 -5.08 -25.04
CA ASN A 305 19.23 -5.13 -23.88
C ASN A 305 19.62 -6.58 -23.55
N GLN A 306 20.65 -6.76 -22.70
CA GLN A 306 21.13 -8.11 -22.33
C GLN A 306 20.10 -8.95 -21.57
N ASP A 307 19.16 -8.30 -20.89
CA ASP A 307 18.03 -8.93 -20.18
C ASP A 307 16.87 -9.31 -21.12
N GLY A 308 17.02 -9.06 -22.43
CA GLY A 308 15.99 -9.32 -23.44
C GLY A 308 14.92 -8.23 -23.54
N THR A 309 14.99 -7.15 -22.75
CA THR A 309 14.08 -6.00 -22.89
C THR A 309 14.43 -5.17 -24.13
N VAL A 310 13.44 -4.48 -24.71
CA VAL A 310 13.65 -3.62 -25.88
C VAL A 310 13.36 -2.17 -25.51
N SER A 311 14.34 -1.29 -25.70
CA SER A 311 14.24 0.14 -25.41
C SER A 311 14.24 0.99 -26.68
N LYS A 312 13.63 2.18 -26.61
CA LYS A 312 13.62 3.14 -27.72
C LYS A 312 15.02 3.66 -28.01
N GLN A 313 15.32 3.88 -29.29
CA GLN A 313 16.54 4.58 -29.69
C GLN A 313 16.44 6.06 -29.29
N LYS A 314 17.55 6.69 -28.92
CA LYS A 314 17.64 8.14 -28.78
C LYS A 314 18.25 8.78 -30.03
N ASP A 315 17.68 9.88 -30.50
CA ASP A 315 18.22 10.68 -31.60
C ASP A 315 19.48 11.45 -31.17
N SER A 316 20.08 12.20 -32.10
CA SER A 316 21.29 12.99 -31.81
C SER A 316 21.07 14.14 -30.80
N LYS A 317 19.81 14.43 -30.45
CA LYS A 317 19.41 15.44 -29.47
C LYS A 317 18.99 14.79 -28.14
N GLY A 318 19.08 13.47 -28.02
CA GLY A 318 18.71 12.72 -26.83
C GLY A 318 17.22 12.38 -26.72
N ASN A 319 16.39 12.73 -27.71
CA ASN A 319 14.97 12.42 -27.69
C ASN A 319 14.75 10.96 -28.06
N GLU A 320 13.83 10.30 -27.37
CA GLU A 320 13.40 8.97 -27.75
C GLU A 320 12.70 8.98 -29.10
N VAL A 321 12.96 7.93 -29.87
CA VAL A 321 12.38 7.73 -31.18
C VAL A 321 11.54 6.47 -31.15
N ASP A 322 10.33 6.56 -31.70
CA ASP A 322 9.41 5.42 -31.74
C ASP A 322 10.02 4.19 -32.42
N TYR A 323 9.53 3.02 -31.99
CA TYR A 323 9.91 1.75 -32.58
C TYR A 323 9.58 1.72 -34.07
N GLN A 324 8.45 2.30 -34.47
CA GLN A 324 8.10 2.47 -35.87
C GLN A 324 8.91 3.62 -36.50
N GLY A 325 9.55 3.35 -37.64
CA GLY A 325 10.26 4.37 -38.39
C GLY A 325 9.33 5.49 -38.88
N THR A 326 9.81 6.74 -38.86
CA THR A 326 9.00 7.92 -39.23
C THR A 326 8.41 7.84 -40.64
N TRP A 327 9.09 7.17 -41.57
CA TRP A 327 8.55 6.91 -42.89
C TRP A 327 7.38 5.91 -42.82
N ALA A 328 7.55 4.81 -42.09
CA ALA A 328 6.53 3.78 -41.95
C ALA A 328 5.26 4.29 -41.25
N GLN A 329 5.40 5.17 -40.26
CA GLN A 329 4.27 5.84 -39.60
C GLN A 329 3.38 6.63 -40.58
N LYS A 330 3.97 7.15 -41.66
CA LYS A 330 3.28 8.00 -42.64
C LYS A 330 2.83 7.25 -43.90
N HIS A 331 3.54 6.19 -44.28
CA HIS A 331 3.43 5.57 -45.60
C HIS A 331 3.20 4.07 -45.57
N ALA A 332 3.24 3.41 -44.41
CA ALA A 332 3.19 1.96 -44.32
C ALA A 332 2.26 1.46 -43.20
N GLN A 333 1.22 2.21 -42.83
CA GLN A 333 0.31 1.84 -41.73
C GLN A 333 -0.34 0.46 -41.93
N ASP A 334 -0.62 0.09 -43.18
CA ASP A 334 -1.19 -1.21 -43.55
C ASP A 334 -0.13 -2.31 -43.82
N ASN A 335 1.16 -2.00 -43.68
CA ASN A 335 2.23 -2.96 -43.94
C ASN A 335 2.33 -3.98 -42.81
N PRO A 336 2.38 -5.30 -43.09
CA PRO A 336 2.35 -6.36 -42.07
C PRO A 336 3.48 -6.28 -41.04
N MET A 337 4.62 -5.66 -41.39
CA MET A 337 5.74 -5.46 -40.47
C MET A 337 5.41 -4.48 -39.34
N VAL A 338 4.65 -3.42 -39.63
CA VAL A 338 4.34 -2.35 -38.66
C VAL A 338 2.88 -2.33 -38.23
N LYS A 339 2.02 -3.08 -38.93
CA LYS A 339 0.64 -3.31 -38.51
C LYS A 339 0.66 -3.99 -37.14
N TYR A 340 0.06 -3.31 -36.18
CA TYR A 340 -0.18 -3.82 -34.84
C TYR A 340 -1.67 -3.64 -34.56
N GLU A 341 -2.39 -4.76 -34.60
CA GLU A 341 -3.76 -4.87 -34.15
C GLU A 341 -3.67 -5.63 -32.83
N PRO A 342 -3.61 -4.95 -31.67
CA PRO A 342 -3.61 -5.63 -30.39
C PRO A 342 -4.80 -6.61 -30.44
N LYS A 343 -4.51 -7.90 -30.25
CA LYS A 343 -5.55 -8.93 -30.11
C LYS A 343 -6.51 -8.34 -29.06
N PRO A 344 -7.83 -8.19 -29.36
CA PRO A 344 -8.77 -7.76 -28.33
C PRO A 344 -8.53 -8.68 -27.15
N GLU A 345 -8.18 -8.08 -26.02
CA GLU A 345 -7.60 -8.70 -24.84
C GLU A 345 -8.42 -9.94 -24.48
N THR A 346 -8.03 -11.07 -25.05
CA THR A 346 -8.56 -12.38 -24.71
C THR A 346 -7.45 -12.91 -23.83
N GLU A 347 -7.65 -12.76 -22.53
CA GLU A 347 -6.81 -13.34 -21.50
C GLU A 347 -6.63 -14.84 -21.78
N GLU A 348 -5.58 -15.23 -22.48
CA GLU A 348 -5.05 -16.59 -22.41
C GLU A 348 -4.22 -16.68 -21.12
N ARG A 349 -4.96 -16.65 -20.01
CA ARG A 349 -4.52 -17.05 -18.68
C ARG A 349 -4.45 -18.59 -18.68
N PRO A 350 -3.45 -19.23 -18.07
CA PRO A 350 -3.42 -20.69 -18.00
C PRO A 350 -4.62 -21.19 -17.19
N ASP A 351 -5.51 -21.92 -17.88
CA ASP A 351 -6.61 -22.76 -17.41
C ASP A 351 -7.20 -22.44 -16.01
N GLN A 352 -8.15 -21.51 -15.97
CA GLN A 352 -9.29 -21.58 -15.04
C GLN A 352 -10.56 -21.95 -15.82
N PRO A 353 -11.48 -22.73 -15.23
CA PRO A 353 -12.64 -23.27 -15.95
C PRO A 353 -13.61 -22.16 -16.37
N GLY A 354 -13.59 -21.82 -17.66
CA GLY A 354 -14.64 -21.18 -18.46
C GLY A 354 -15.40 -20.01 -17.83
N GLU A 355 -14.87 -18.79 -17.96
CA GLU A 355 -15.68 -17.58 -17.77
C GLU A 355 -16.59 -17.31 -19.00
N PRO A 356 -17.84 -16.84 -18.79
CA PRO A 356 -18.74 -16.48 -19.88
C PRO A 356 -18.20 -15.28 -20.67
N THR A 357 -18.30 -15.33 -21.99
CA THR A 357 -17.90 -14.25 -22.95
C THR A 357 -18.82 -13.02 -22.93
N GLU A 358 -19.68 -12.90 -21.92
CA GLU A 358 -20.59 -11.76 -21.74
C GLU A 358 -19.90 -10.75 -20.80
N LYS A 359 -19.86 -9.46 -21.19
CA LYS A 359 -19.35 -8.41 -20.28
C LYS A 359 -20.10 -8.51 -18.94
N PRO A 360 -19.40 -8.43 -17.79
CA PRO A 360 -20.05 -8.61 -16.50
C PRO A 360 -21.12 -7.53 -16.32
N ASP A 361 -22.31 -7.98 -15.94
CA ASP A 361 -23.48 -7.15 -15.72
C ASP A 361 -23.54 -6.81 -14.24
N VAL A 362 -23.35 -5.53 -13.92
CA VAL A 362 -23.32 -5.02 -12.55
C VAL A 362 -24.53 -5.44 -11.71
N ASP A 363 -25.71 -5.54 -12.31
CA ASP A 363 -26.92 -5.89 -11.56
C ASP A 363 -26.94 -7.38 -11.23
N LYS A 364 -26.46 -8.24 -12.14
CA LYS A 364 -26.28 -9.67 -11.88
C LYS A 364 -25.19 -9.92 -10.84
N SER A 365 -24.04 -9.25 -10.96
CA SER A 365 -22.94 -9.36 -9.99
C SER A 365 -23.35 -8.86 -8.60
N ARG A 366 -24.15 -7.78 -8.53
CA ARG A 366 -24.70 -7.26 -7.27
C ARG A 366 -25.65 -8.27 -6.62
N GLU A 367 -26.54 -8.88 -7.39
CA GLU A 367 -27.47 -9.88 -6.86
C GLU A 367 -26.72 -11.14 -6.40
N HIS A 368 -25.74 -11.60 -7.17
CA HIS A 368 -24.88 -12.71 -6.75
C HIS A 368 -24.19 -12.43 -5.42
N LEU A 369 -23.55 -11.25 -5.28
CA LEU A 369 -22.92 -10.84 -4.02
C LEU A 369 -23.90 -10.83 -2.84
N ARG A 370 -25.15 -10.42 -3.08
CA ARG A 370 -26.20 -10.43 -2.07
C ARG A 370 -26.54 -11.87 -1.64
N GLU A 371 -26.68 -12.78 -2.58
CA GLU A 371 -26.91 -14.20 -2.31
C GLU A 371 -25.72 -14.84 -1.58
N SER A 372 -24.48 -14.59 -2.01
CA SER A 372 -23.25 -15.04 -1.36
C SER A 372 -23.17 -14.54 0.09
N ALA A 373 -23.53 -13.27 0.33
CA ALA A 373 -23.58 -12.70 1.67
C ALA A 373 -24.67 -13.34 2.55
N GLU A 374 -25.86 -13.61 2.01
CA GLU A 374 -26.95 -14.30 2.73
C GLU A 374 -26.55 -15.72 3.14
N GLN A 375 -25.82 -16.43 2.29
CA GLN A 375 -25.37 -17.80 2.56
C GLN A 375 -24.22 -17.88 3.56
N ASN A 376 -23.25 -16.96 3.45
CA ASN A 376 -21.97 -17.09 4.17
C ASN A 376 -21.85 -16.18 5.39
N ILE A 377 -22.58 -15.06 5.46
CA ILE A 377 -22.56 -14.14 6.61
C ILE A 377 -23.78 -14.42 7.48
N THR A 378 -23.63 -15.33 8.43
CA THR A 378 -24.74 -15.86 9.25
C THR A 378 -25.33 -14.83 10.20
N ASP A 379 -24.51 -13.92 10.75
CA ASP A 379 -24.98 -12.82 11.61
C ASP A 379 -25.72 -11.76 10.76
N PRO A 380 -27.03 -11.52 11.01
CA PRO A 380 -27.82 -10.57 10.24
C PRO A 380 -27.32 -9.12 10.31
N GLU A 381 -26.78 -8.67 11.45
CA GLU A 381 -26.28 -7.29 11.56
C GLU A 381 -24.95 -7.15 10.82
N ALA A 382 -24.05 -8.12 10.94
CA ALA A 382 -22.84 -8.19 10.12
C ALA A 382 -23.14 -8.21 8.62
N ARG A 383 -24.15 -8.97 8.20
CA ARG A 383 -24.58 -9.04 6.79
C ARG A 383 -25.14 -7.72 6.30
N LYS A 384 -25.99 -7.07 7.09
CA LYS A 384 -26.55 -5.76 6.78
C LYS A 384 -25.47 -4.69 6.66
N GLU A 385 -24.51 -4.68 7.57
CA GLU A 385 -23.35 -3.77 7.53
C GLU A 385 -22.51 -4.00 6.27
N PHE A 386 -22.19 -5.26 5.95
CA PHE A 386 -21.47 -5.63 4.74
C PHE A 386 -22.17 -5.11 3.48
N LEU A 387 -23.48 -5.37 3.33
CA LEU A 387 -24.25 -4.92 2.17
C LEU A 387 -24.36 -3.40 2.09
N GLU A 388 -24.46 -2.70 3.22
CA GLU A 388 -24.46 -1.23 3.26
C GLU A 388 -23.10 -0.66 2.83
N ASN A 389 -21.99 -1.27 3.24
CA ASN A 389 -20.67 -0.88 2.78
C ASN A 389 -20.50 -1.12 1.27
N MET A 390 -20.95 -2.26 0.73
CA MET A 390 -20.92 -2.51 -0.71
C MET A 390 -21.80 -1.53 -1.51
N ARG A 391 -22.93 -1.10 -0.95
CA ARG A 391 -23.77 -0.03 -1.53
C ARG A 391 -23.05 1.31 -1.55
N LYS A 392 -22.34 1.67 -0.47
CA LYS A 392 -21.53 2.90 -0.39
C LYS A 392 -20.38 2.87 -1.39
N PHE A 393 -19.69 1.73 -1.51
CA PHE A 393 -18.68 1.50 -2.53
C PHE A 393 -19.23 1.80 -3.93
N GLU A 394 -20.34 1.18 -4.33
CA GLU A 394 -20.91 1.38 -5.66
C GLU A 394 -21.27 2.85 -5.93
N ALA A 395 -21.88 3.51 -4.94
CA ALA A 395 -22.23 4.92 -5.04
C ALA A 395 -20.98 5.80 -5.23
N ARG A 396 -19.93 5.59 -4.43
CA ARG A 396 -18.64 6.28 -4.55
C ARG A 396 -17.99 6.00 -5.91
N ALA A 397 -17.92 4.73 -6.31
CA ALA A 397 -17.29 4.30 -7.54
C ALA A 397 -17.92 4.99 -8.76
N ARG A 398 -19.26 5.03 -8.82
CA ARG A 398 -19.99 5.76 -9.87
C ARG A 398 -19.75 7.26 -9.81
N GLN A 399 -19.72 7.86 -8.62
CA GLN A 399 -19.42 9.28 -8.45
C GLN A 399 -18.01 9.64 -8.95
N GLN A 400 -17.05 8.73 -8.80
CA GLN A 400 -15.68 8.88 -9.28
C GLN A 400 -15.50 8.48 -10.74
N GLY A 401 -16.55 8.02 -11.41
CA GLY A 401 -16.52 7.66 -12.83
C GLY A 401 -15.85 6.31 -13.13
N LEU A 402 -15.78 5.40 -12.15
CA LEU A 402 -15.38 4.02 -12.43
C LEU A 402 -16.40 3.36 -13.37
N SER A 403 -15.91 2.48 -14.23
CA SER A 403 -16.77 1.77 -15.19
C SER A 403 -17.67 0.77 -14.48
N GLU A 404 -18.85 0.51 -15.05
CA GLU A 404 -19.74 -0.55 -14.55
C GLU A 404 -19.05 -1.93 -14.56
N GLU A 405 -18.10 -2.15 -15.48
CA GLU A 405 -17.29 -3.37 -15.53
C GLU A 405 -16.36 -3.50 -14.32
N GLU A 406 -15.71 -2.41 -13.90
CA GLU A 406 -14.85 -2.41 -12.71
C GLU A 406 -15.67 -2.66 -11.44
N ILE A 407 -16.86 -2.07 -11.35
CA ILE A 407 -17.80 -2.30 -10.24
C ILE A 407 -18.27 -3.76 -10.22
N ALA A 408 -18.70 -4.30 -11.36
CA ALA A 408 -19.17 -5.68 -11.48
C ALA A 408 -18.06 -6.68 -11.11
N LYS A 409 -16.84 -6.50 -11.65
CA LYS A 409 -15.68 -7.33 -11.29
C LYS A 409 -15.33 -7.26 -9.81
N THR A 410 -15.50 -6.09 -9.17
CA THR A 410 -15.30 -5.96 -7.72
C THR A 410 -16.31 -6.81 -6.94
N PHE A 411 -17.59 -6.78 -7.33
CA PHE A 411 -18.62 -7.64 -6.74
C PHE A 411 -18.33 -9.12 -6.97
N ASP A 412 -17.91 -9.51 -8.18
CA ASP A 412 -17.61 -10.90 -8.51
C ASP A 412 -16.43 -11.44 -7.69
N GLN A 413 -15.35 -10.68 -7.54
CA GLN A 413 -14.20 -11.10 -6.71
C GLN A 413 -14.54 -11.15 -5.22
N THR A 414 -15.39 -10.25 -4.74
CA THR A 414 -15.89 -10.29 -3.36
C THR A 414 -16.79 -11.51 -3.12
N SER A 415 -17.65 -11.85 -4.10
CA SER A 415 -18.49 -13.05 -4.06
C SER A 415 -17.62 -14.31 -4.09
N ARG A 416 -16.62 -14.37 -4.97
CA ARG A 416 -15.62 -15.46 -5.04
C ARG A 416 -14.95 -15.71 -3.69
N LEU A 417 -14.59 -14.66 -2.95
CA LEU A 417 -14.03 -14.80 -1.61
C LEU A 417 -15.00 -15.45 -0.61
N LEU A 418 -16.28 -15.07 -0.65
CA LEU A 418 -17.33 -15.63 0.21
C LEU A 418 -17.69 -17.07 -0.17
N ASP A 419 -17.86 -17.35 -1.46
CA ASP A 419 -18.41 -18.61 -1.98
C ASP A 419 -17.39 -19.75 -2.07
N ALA A 420 -16.10 -19.43 -1.94
CA ALA A 420 -15.05 -20.43 -1.93
C ALA A 420 -15.34 -21.49 -0.85
N LYS A 421 -15.53 -22.75 -1.27
CA LYS A 421 -15.76 -23.87 -0.35
C LYS A 421 -14.47 -24.28 0.37
N GLU A 422 -13.36 -24.22 -0.35
CA GLU A 422 -12.01 -24.51 0.14
C GLU A 422 -11.13 -23.28 -0.01
N GLY A 423 -10.11 -23.15 0.84
CA GLY A 423 -9.16 -22.06 0.79
C GLY A 423 -8.04 -22.25 1.81
N LYS A 424 -6.97 -21.45 1.68
CA LYS A 424 -5.88 -21.43 2.68
C LYS A 424 -6.26 -20.71 3.96
N VAL A 425 -7.13 -19.70 3.84
CA VAL A 425 -7.79 -19.03 4.96
C VAL A 425 -9.07 -19.78 5.31
N SER A 426 -9.44 -19.93 6.59
CA SER A 426 -10.68 -20.61 7.00
C SER A 426 -11.94 -19.89 6.52
N PRO A 427 -13.10 -20.57 6.38
CA PRO A 427 -14.36 -19.92 5.99
C PRO A 427 -14.72 -18.69 6.84
N GLU A 428 -14.57 -18.78 8.16
CA GLU A 428 -14.88 -17.69 9.10
C GLU A 428 -13.95 -16.49 8.88
N ASN A 429 -12.67 -16.76 8.65
CA ASN A 429 -11.69 -15.72 8.37
C ASN A 429 -11.84 -15.14 6.95
N ARG A 430 -12.38 -15.89 5.98
CA ARG A 430 -12.76 -15.34 4.66
C ARG A 430 -13.94 -14.37 4.79
N VAL A 431 -14.94 -14.69 5.62
CA VAL A 431 -16.03 -13.75 5.94
C VAL A 431 -15.48 -12.49 6.62
N LEU A 432 -14.55 -12.63 7.57
CA LEU A 432 -13.87 -11.50 8.21
C LEU A 432 -13.11 -10.64 7.19
N ALA A 433 -12.35 -11.26 6.27
CA ALA A 433 -11.67 -10.56 5.19
C ALA A 433 -12.65 -9.86 4.23
N ALA A 434 -13.77 -10.51 3.88
CA ALA A 434 -14.80 -9.89 3.02
C ALA A 434 -15.44 -8.66 3.68
N ARG A 435 -15.71 -8.72 4.99
CA ARG A 435 -16.22 -7.57 5.75
C ARG A 435 -15.20 -6.43 5.84
N GLY A 436 -13.91 -6.74 6.02
CA GLY A 436 -12.83 -5.77 5.91
C GLY A 436 -12.77 -5.12 4.53
N LEU A 437 -12.74 -5.95 3.48
CA LEU A 437 -12.72 -5.49 2.08
C LEU A 437 -13.89 -4.56 1.77
N ALA A 438 -15.12 -4.91 2.15
CA ALA A 438 -16.29 -4.07 1.93
C ALA A 438 -16.15 -2.69 2.59
N ARG A 439 -15.61 -2.65 3.82
CA ARG A 439 -15.35 -1.39 4.54
C ARG A 439 -14.32 -0.53 3.79
N GLU A 440 -13.18 -1.08 3.41
CA GLU A 440 -12.13 -0.34 2.69
C GLU A 440 -12.60 0.14 1.31
N LEU A 441 -13.43 -0.65 0.63
CA LEU A 441 -14.04 -0.24 -0.64
C LEU A 441 -15.02 0.94 -0.47
N ALA A 442 -15.75 0.95 0.64
CA ALA A 442 -16.71 2.02 0.97
C ALA A 442 -16.00 3.33 1.34
N ASP A 443 -14.92 3.23 2.10
CA ASP A 443 -14.11 4.36 2.59
C ASP A 443 -12.61 4.04 2.52
N PRO A 444 -11.95 4.23 1.36
CA PRO A 444 -10.53 3.89 1.22
C PRO A 444 -9.59 4.65 2.17
N SER A 445 -9.96 5.86 2.62
CA SER A 445 -9.15 6.63 3.58
C SER A 445 -9.10 6.00 4.97
N SER A 446 -9.96 5.02 5.23
CA SER A 446 -10.00 4.29 6.50
C SER A 446 -9.09 3.05 6.54
N THR A 447 -8.24 2.89 5.52
CA THR A 447 -7.25 1.80 5.42
C THR A 447 -6.00 2.13 6.24
N ASP A 448 -5.89 1.51 7.41
CA ASP A 448 -4.77 1.72 8.34
C ASP A 448 -3.76 0.57 8.32
N GLN A 449 -2.51 0.90 8.71
CA GLN A 449 -1.41 -0.07 8.70
C GLN A 449 -1.34 -0.91 9.98
N GLY A 450 -2.00 -0.49 11.06
CA GLY A 450 -1.87 -1.10 12.37
C GLY A 450 -0.50 -0.89 13.01
N TYR A 451 -0.12 -1.77 13.93
CA TYR A 451 1.21 -1.76 14.56
C TYR A 451 2.34 -2.31 13.66
N HIS A 452 2.18 -2.23 12.33
CA HIS A 452 3.10 -2.85 11.36
C HIS A 452 3.79 -1.79 10.50
N ASN A 453 5.02 -2.04 10.08
CA ASN A 453 5.85 -1.20 9.21
C ASN A 453 5.41 -1.26 7.73
N THR A 454 4.09 -1.26 7.48
CA THR A 454 3.48 -1.47 6.16
C THR A 454 2.91 -0.19 5.54
N CYS A 455 3.36 0.99 5.95
CA CYS A 455 2.85 2.29 5.48
C CYS A 455 2.82 2.43 3.95
N GLY A 456 3.87 1.98 3.26
CA GLY A 456 3.95 1.99 1.79
C GLY A 456 2.86 1.14 1.13
N ALA A 457 2.80 -0.15 1.46
CA ALA A 457 1.78 -1.08 0.97
C ALA A 457 0.36 -0.61 1.34
N THR A 458 0.17 -0.05 2.53
CA THR A 458 -1.14 0.45 3.00
C THR A 458 -1.58 1.66 2.19
N SER A 459 -0.69 2.63 1.94
CA SER A 459 -0.97 3.79 1.07
C SER A 459 -1.27 3.37 -0.37
N LEU A 460 -0.55 2.37 -0.89
CA LEU A 460 -0.84 1.79 -2.19
C LEU A 460 -2.16 1.00 -2.18
N GLY A 461 -2.51 0.36 -1.07
CA GLY A 461 -3.79 -0.28 -0.83
C GLY A 461 -4.95 0.71 -0.95
N GLU A 462 -4.91 1.82 -0.21
CA GLU A 462 -5.89 2.92 -0.29
C GLU A 462 -6.06 3.41 -1.74
N ARG A 463 -4.94 3.64 -2.45
CA ARG A 463 -4.97 4.03 -3.85
C ARG A 463 -5.63 2.96 -4.73
N THR A 464 -5.34 1.70 -4.48
CA THR A 464 -5.89 0.57 -5.24
C THR A 464 -7.39 0.41 -4.98
N PHE A 465 -7.85 0.47 -3.72
CA PHE A 465 -9.29 0.50 -3.39
C PHE A 465 -10.02 1.69 -4.01
N THR A 466 -9.33 2.82 -4.15
CA THR A 466 -9.91 4.01 -4.78
C THR A 466 -10.08 3.84 -6.28
N ARG A 467 -9.04 3.36 -6.97
CA ARG A 467 -8.91 3.46 -8.43
C ARG A 467 -9.09 2.15 -9.19
N ASN A 468 -8.68 1.04 -8.59
CA ASN A 468 -8.72 -0.31 -9.17
C ASN A 468 -9.31 -1.31 -8.16
N PRO A 469 -10.54 -1.06 -7.65
CA PRO A 469 -11.13 -1.88 -6.59
C PRO A 469 -11.26 -3.36 -6.97
N ALA A 470 -11.46 -3.69 -8.26
CA ALA A 470 -11.52 -5.08 -8.70
C ALA A 470 -10.17 -5.78 -8.54
N ARG A 471 -9.06 -5.07 -8.78
CA ARG A 471 -7.71 -5.58 -8.55
C ARG A 471 -7.45 -5.86 -7.08
N ALA A 472 -7.82 -4.95 -6.18
CA ALA A 472 -7.66 -5.16 -4.74
C ALA A 472 -8.48 -6.38 -4.27
N ALA A 473 -9.74 -6.48 -4.70
CA ALA A 473 -10.60 -7.61 -4.38
C ALA A 473 -10.04 -8.94 -4.93
N GLU A 474 -9.51 -8.94 -6.16
CA GLU A 474 -8.86 -10.11 -6.77
C GLU A 474 -7.62 -10.55 -5.98
N MET A 475 -6.76 -9.62 -5.59
CA MET A 475 -5.57 -9.92 -4.77
C MET A 475 -5.96 -10.58 -3.44
N ILE A 476 -6.92 -10.00 -2.73
CA ILE A 476 -7.38 -10.52 -1.43
C ILE A 476 -8.03 -11.90 -1.59
N ALA A 477 -8.91 -12.06 -2.59
CA ALA A 477 -9.56 -13.34 -2.86
C ALA A 477 -8.55 -14.44 -3.23
N SER A 478 -7.64 -14.15 -4.17
CA SER A 478 -6.60 -15.09 -4.61
C SER A 478 -5.66 -15.48 -3.46
N VAL A 479 -5.22 -14.54 -2.64
CA VAL A 479 -4.41 -14.88 -1.45
C VAL A 479 -5.18 -15.73 -0.45
N ALA A 480 -6.43 -15.38 -0.14
CA ALA A 480 -7.23 -16.10 0.83
C ALA A 480 -7.53 -17.56 0.39
N ILE A 481 -7.83 -17.74 -0.90
CA ILE A 481 -8.22 -19.03 -1.46
C ILE A 481 -6.98 -19.87 -1.78
N ASP A 482 -6.02 -19.30 -2.51
CA ASP A 482 -4.91 -20.05 -3.12
C ASP A 482 -3.62 -19.97 -2.28
N GLY A 483 -3.50 -19.00 -1.36
CA GLY A 483 -2.26 -18.69 -0.64
C GLY A 483 -1.17 -18.09 -1.52
N LYS A 484 -1.56 -17.59 -2.70
CA LYS A 484 -0.68 -16.98 -3.69
C LYS A 484 -1.47 -15.99 -4.53
N TRP A 485 -0.76 -15.08 -5.17
CA TRP A 485 -1.31 -14.16 -6.15
C TRP A 485 -0.47 -14.17 -7.41
N THR A 486 -1.09 -13.99 -8.57
CA THR A 486 -0.37 -13.89 -9.85
C THR A 486 -0.42 -12.45 -10.33
N ALA A 487 0.73 -11.79 -10.32
CA ALA A 487 0.86 -10.42 -10.78
C ALA A 487 0.55 -10.28 -12.28
N PRO A 488 0.22 -9.06 -12.77
CA PRO A 488 -0.10 -8.84 -14.19
C PRO A 488 0.97 -9.28 -15.18
N ASP A 489 2.24 -9.32 -14.76
CA ASP A 489 3.36 -9.81 -15.56
C ASP A 489 3.54 -11.34 -15.51
N GLY A 490 2.60 -12.07 -14.91
CA GLY A 490 2.60 -13.52 -14.78
C GLY A 490 3.45 -14.05 -13.62
N LYS A 491 4.14 -13.19 -12.86
CA LYS A 491 4.91 -13.62 -11.69
C LYS A 491 3.95 -14.12 -10.60
N VAL A 492 4.18 -15.36 -10.16
CA VAL A 492 3.49 -15.92 -8.99
C VAL A 492 4.19 -15.47 -7.71
N ILE A 493 3.41 -14.88 -6.81
CA ILE A 493 3.81 -14.41 -5.48
C ILE A 493 3.26 -15.40 -4.45
N GLU A 494 4.14 -16.12 -3.77
CA GLU A 494 3.77 -17.11 -2.75
C GLU A 494 3.56 -16.40 -1.41
N ILE A 495 2.42 -16.58 -0.74
CA ILE A 495 2.20 -15.98 0.59
C ILE A 495 2.54 -16.98 1.68
N PRO A 496 3.46 -16.65 2.61
CA PRO A 496 3.79 -17.53 3.71
C PRO A 496 2.55 -17.87 4.58
N PRO A 497 2.37 -19.13 5.02
CA PRO A 497 1.16 -19.54 5.73
C PRO A 497 0.82 -18.73 7.00
N GLN A 498 1.84 -18.18 7.67
CA GLN A 498 1.67 -17.35 8.86
C GLN A 498 0.87 -16.08 8.55
N ASN A 499 1.05 -15.51 7.36
CA ASN A 499 0.35 -14.29 6.93
C ASN A 499 -1.10 -14.57 6.51
N LEU A 500 -1.50 -15.84 6.40
CA LEU A 500 -2.87 -16.26 6.08
C LEU A 500 -3.73 -16.46 7.33
N THR A 501 -3.18 -16.15 8.51
CA THR A 501 -3.90 -16.13 9.78
C THR A 501 -3.99 -14.70 10.26
N PRO A 502 -5.17 -14.19 10.66
CA PRO A 502 -5.27 -12.83 11.19
C PRO A 502 -4.45 -12.71 12.48
N GLY A 503 -3.72 -11.60 12.58
CA GLY A 503 -3.05 -11.17 13.81
C GLY A 503 -4.05 -10.77 14.89
N VAL A 504 -3.57 -10.10 15.94
CA VAL A 504 -4.43 -9.77 17.10
C VAL A 504 -5.42 -8.66 16.75
N GLU A 505 -4.96 -7.60 16.10
CA GLU A 505 -5.81 -6.47 15.68
C GLU A 505 -6.76 -6.88 14.54
N GLU A 506 -6.28 -7.70 13.60
CA GLU A 506 -7.04 -8.09 12.41
C GLU A 506 -8.22 -9.01 12.69
N ARG A 507 -8.28 -9.60 13.89
CA ARG A 507 -9.41 -10.43 14.37
C ARG A 507 -10.60 -9.59 14.80
N THR A 508 -10.40 -8.31 15.08
CA THR A 508 -11.43 -7.44 15.63
C THR A 508 -12.24 -6.82 14.50
N TYR A 509 -13.57 -6.93 14.58
CA TYR A 509 -14.46 -6.27 13.64
C TYR A 509 -15.72 -5.73 14.35
N PRO A 510 -16.12 -4.46 14.12
CA PRO A 510 -15.42 -3.46 13.30
C PRO A 510 -14.02 -3.14 13.87
N PRO A 511 -13.04 -2.80 13.03
CA PRO A 511 -11.71 -2.44 13.51
C PRO A 511 -11.80 -1.17 14.37
N VAL A 512 -10.92 -1.06 15.37
CA VAL A 512 -10.68 0.22 16.03
C VAL A 512 -9.96 1.14 15.03
N ASP A 513 -10.12 2.45 15.15
CA ASP A 513 -9.30 3.40 14.37
C ASP A 513 -7.81 3.10 14.61
N ASP A 514 -6.97 3.21 13.57
CA ASP A 514 -5.56 2.79 13.55
C ASP A 514 -5.34 1.26 13.49
N ASP A 515 -6.34 0.41 13.78
CA ASP A 515 -6.19 -1.05 13.65
C ASP A 515 -6.32 -1.49 12.17
N ARG A 516 -5.43 -2.39 11.76
CA ARG A 516 -5.50 -3.01 10.44
C ARG A 516 -6.63 -4.04 10.36
N THR A 517 -7.37 -4.07 9.24
CA THR A 517 -8.31 -5.19 8.96
C THR A 517 -7.59 -6.42 8.41
N PHE A 518 -8.20 -7.59 8.53
CA PHE A 518 -7.64 -8.79 7.90
C PHE A 518 -7.56 -8.68 6.37
N ALA A 519 -8.46 -7.93 5.73
CA ALA A 519 -8.38 -7.65 4.30
C ALA A 519 -7.09 -6.88 3.94
N THR A 520 -6.79 -5.83 4.72
CA THR A 520 -5.57 -5.03 4.57
C THR A 520 -4.32 -5.85 4.85
N GLN A 521 -4.32 -6.77 5.84
CA GLN A 521 -3.21 -7.70 6.05
C GLN A 521 -2.93 -8.58 4.83
N LEU A 522 -3.97 -9.17 4.23
CA LEU A 522 -3.81 -10.03 3.04
C LEU A 522 -3.29 -9.24 1.84
N LEU A 523 -3.82 -8.03 1.63
CA LEU A 523 -3.39 -7.13 0.56
C LEU A 523 -1.93 -6.70 0.75
N ASN A 524 -1.58 -6.19 1.94
CA ASN A 524 -0.23 -5.75 2.25
C ASN A 524 0.78 -6.90 2.17
N SER A 525 0.39 -8.10 2.61
CA SER A 525 1.24 -9.30 2.48
C SER A 525 1.52 -9.64 1.02
N ALA A 526 0.52 -9.51 0.13
CA ALA A 526 0.70 -9.72 -1.30
C ALA A 526 1.63 -8.69 -1.92
N MET A 527 1.41 -7.41 -1.60
CA MET A 527 2.18 -6.30 -2.11
C MET A 527 3.65 -6.37 -1.69
N ILE A 528 3.91 -6.47 -0.38
CA ILE A 528 5.28 -6.55 0.12
C ILE A 528 6.00 -7.76 -0.48
N ASN A 529 5.35 -8.93 -0.55
CA ASN A 529 5.94 -10.10 -1.19
C ASN A 529 6.14 -9.95 -2.71
N ASP A 530 5.33 -9.17 -3.44
CA ASP A 530 5.61 -8.84 -4.85
C ASP A 530 6.97 -8.18 -4.99
N SER A 531 7.25 -7.16 -4.17
CA SER A 531 8.54 -6.48 -4.18
C SER A 531 9.70 -7.37 -3.70
N THR A 532 9.54 -8.10 -2.60
CA THR A 532 10.66 -8.83 -1.97
C THR A 532 11.01 -10.13 -2.70
N GLN A 533 10.05 -10.81 -3.32
CA GLN A 533 10.30 -12.06 -4.07
C GLN A 533 10.89 -11.82 -5.46
N ARG A 534 11.00 -10.55 -5.88
CA ARG A 534 11.72 -10.12 -7.09
C ARG A 534 13.19 -9.80 -6.82
N ARG A 535 13.61 -9.71 -5.55
CA ARG A 535 15.01 -9.56 -5.17
C ARG A 535 15.82 -10.83 -5.47
N MET A 536 17.14 -10.70 -5.47
CA MET A 536 18.08 -11.80 -5.70
C MET A 536 19.07 -11.91 -4.53
N PRO A 537 18.94 -12.93 -3.64
CA PRO A 537 17.93 -13.99 -3.66
C PRO A 537 16.52 -13.48 -3.32
N PRO A 538 15.45 -14.19 -3.71
CA PRO A 538 14.09 -13.85 -3.28
C PRO A 538 13.94 -13.91 -1.75
N GLU A 539 13.37 -12.87 -1.18
CA GLU A 539 13.00 -12.77 0.24
C GLU A 539 11.47 -12.87 0.37
N TYR A 540 11.00 -13.45 1.47
CA TYR A 540 9.59 -13.62 1.79
C TYR A 540 9.26 -12.80 3.03
N TYR A 541 8.26 -11.95 2.92
CA TYR A 541 7.74 -11.20 4.06
C TYR A 541 6.82 -12.08 4.89
N VAL A 542 7.13 -12.17 6.19
CA VAL A 542 6.36 -12.91 7.18
C VAL A 542 6.00 -12.04 8.38
N GLN A 543 4.84 -12.29 8.96
CA GLN A 543 4.40 -11.73 10.23
C GLN A 543 4.51 -12.80 11.32
N GLY A 544 5.31 -12.51 12.32
CA GLY A 544 5.57 -13.39 13.46
C GLY A 544 5.23 -12.73 14.79
N ARG A 545 5.58 -13.42 15.88
CA ARG A 545 5.45 -12.85 17.22
C ARG A 545 6.56 -11.81 17.44
N PRO A 546 6.25 -10.62 17.97
CA PRO A 546 7.24 -9.71 18.53
C PRO A 546 8.19 -10.41 19.50
N THR A 547 9.48 -10.12 19.39
CA THR A 547 10.55 -10.67 20.24
C THR A 547 11.02 -9.70 21.33
N GLY A 548 10.54 -8.45 21.31
CA GLY A 548 10.87 -7.45 22.32
C GLY A 548 10.19 -6.10 22.05
N ASP A 549 10.52 -5.10 22.88
CA ASP A 549 9.98 -3.75 22.74
C ASP A 549 10.43 -3.11 21.42
N GLY A 550 9.46 -2.55 20.67
CA GLY A 550 9.69 -1.92 19.36
C GLY A 550 9.81 -2.90 18.19
N ASP A 551 9.72 -4.21 18.43
CA ASP A 551 9.66 -5.22 17.39
C ASP A 551 8.21 -5.47 16.97
N THR A 552 7.88 -5.22 15.70
CA THR A 552 6.54 -5.45 15.15
C THR A 552 6.26 -6.94 14.86
N GLY A 553 7.27 -7.80 14.98
CA GLY A 553 7.19 -9.21 14.61
C GLY A 553 7.34 -9.44 13.10
N GLU A 554 7.50 -8.40 12.30
CA GLU A 554 7.64 -8.50 10.85
C GLU A 554 9.07 -8.83 10.43
N ARG A 555 9.21 -9.76 9.48
CA ARG A 555 10.52 -10.27 9.05
C ARG A 555 10.59 -10.48 7.55
N LEU A 556 11.81 -10.40 7.04
CA LEU A 556 12.19 -10.92 5.73
C LEU A 556 13.03 -12.17 5.90
N ILE A 557 12.57 -13.27 5.33
CA ILE A 557 13.21 -14.59 5.39
C ILE A 557 13.55 -15.10 3.99
N TYR A 558 14.55 -15.97 3.89
CA TYR A 558 14.77 -16.78 2.70
C TYR A 558 13.92 -18.05 2.74
N LYS A 559 13.71 -18.68 1.57
CA LYS A 559 12.92 -19.91 1.47
C LYS A 559 13.46 -20.99 2.40
N GLY A 560 12.59 -21.52 3.25
CA GLY A 560 12.90 -22.59 4.21
C GLY A 560 13.44 -22.11 5.57
N GLN A 561 13.69 -20.81 5.75
CA GLN A 561 14.01 -20.25 7.05
C GLN A 561 12.77 -20.09 7.92
N LYS A 562 12.99 -20.06 9.23
CA LYS A 562 11.95 -19.73 10.20
C LYS A 562 11.86 -18.21 10.41
N PRO A 563 10.71 -17.66 10.84
CA PRO A 563 10.57 -16.22 11.09
C PRO A 563 11.65 -15.65 12.03
N GLU A 564 12.01 -16.37 13.10
CA GLU A 564 13.04 -15.96 14.06
C GLU A 564 14.46 -15.87 13.48
N GLU A 565 14.70 -16.45 12.29
CA GLU A 565 15.98 -16.39 11.56
C GLU A 565 16.01 -15.21 10.57
N GLY A 566 14.87 -14.57 10.33
CA GLY A 566 14.75 -13.44 9.42
C GLY A 566 15.28 -12.13 9.99
N ARG A 567 15.62 -11.21 9.10
CA ARG A 567 15.88 -9.82 9.49
C ARG A 567 14.57 -9.06 9.67
N ALA A 568 14.58 -8.00 10.47
CA ALA A 568 13.44 -7.10 10.60
C ALA A 568 13.03 -6.53 9.22
N PHE A 569 11.73 -6.31 9.05
CA PHE A 569 11.20 -5.57 7.92
C PHE A 569 11.15 -4.08 8.26
N ASP A 570 11.94 -3.29 7.55
CA ASP A 570 12.11 -1.85 7.79
C ASP A 570 11.21 -0.99 6.88
N GLY A 571 10.18 -1.60 6.26
CA GLY A 571 9.33 -0.96 5.26
C GLY A 571 9.83 -1.12 3.82
N GLN A 572 9.04 -0.58 2.89
CA GLN A 572 9.38 -0.51 1.47
C GLN A 572 10.08 0.81 1.16
N THR A 573 11.00 0.80 0.19
CA THR A 573 11.53 2.05 -0.36
C THR A 573 10.55 2.65 -1.37
N ALA A 574 10.63 3.96 -1.60
CA ALA A 574 9.78 4.63 -2.59
C ALA A 574 9.99 4.12 -4.03
N PRO A 575 11.21 3.75 -4.48
CA PRO A 575 11.40 3.09 -5.77
C PRO A 575 10.72 1.72 -5.87
N GLU A 576 10.77 0.91 -4.80
CA GLU A 576 10.06 -0.38 -4.77
C GLU A 576 8.56 -0.18 -4.89
N LEU A 577 8.02 0.78 -4.15
CA LEU A 577 6.59 1.12 -4.16
C LEU A 577 6.15 1.69 -5.51
N ALA A 578 6.98 2.49 -6.18
CA ALA A 578 6.67 3.05 -7.50
C ALA A 578 6.61 1.96 -8.58
N GLU A 579 7.60 1.05 -8.58
CA GLU A 579 7.62 -0.07 -9.50
C GLU A 579 6.48 -1.06 -9.23
N GLU A 580 6.12 -1.23 -7.96
CA GLU A 580 4.95 -2.00 -7.56
C GLU A 580 3.63 -1.36 -8.03
N ALA A 581 3.41 -0.07 -7.78
CA ALA A 581 2.22 0.66 -8.23
C ALA A 581 2.05 0.56 -9.76
N LYS A 582 3.16 0.67 -10.50
CA LYS A 582 3.17 0.47 -11.95
C LYS A 582 2.76 -0.94 -12.35
N ARG A 583 3.29 -1.98 -11.68
CA ARG A 583 2.94 -3.38 -12.00
C ARG A 583 1.49 -3.71 -11.66
N ILE A 584 1.01 -3.29 -10.49
CA ILE A 584 -0.32 -3.65 -9.98
C ILE A 584 -1.41 -2.86 -10.70
N ASN A 585 -1.23 -1.55 -10.81
CA ASN A 585 -2.26 -0.60 -11.24
C ASN A 585 -2.00 0.05 -12.59
N GLY A 586 -0.82 -0.16 -13.19
CA GLY A 586 -0.38 0.62 -14.35
C GLY A 586 -0.02 2.06 -14.01
N ASP A 587 0.10 2.40 -12.71
CA ASP A 587 0.35 3.76 -12.26
C ASP A 587 1.74 4.25 -12.69
N GLN A 588 1.81 5.49 -13.12
CA GLN A 588 3.07 6.20 -13.35
C GLN A 588 3.05 7.47 -12.52
N ASN A 589 4.20 7.83 -11.95
CA ASN A 589 4.37 9.10 -11.24
C ASN A 589 3.41 9.28 -10.04
N ALA A 590 3.01 8.17 -9.39
CA ALA A 590 2.10 8.20 -8.25
C ALA A 590 2.80 8.46 -6.91
N ILE A 591 4.13 8.28 -6.85
CA ILE A 591 4.94 8.42 -5.65
C ILE A 591 5.75 9.72 -5.73
N LEU A 592 5.63 10.57 -4.71
CA LEU A 592 6.31 11.86 -4.61
C LEU A 592 7.33 11.80 -3.48
N GLN A 593 8.53 12.35 -3.72
CA GLN A 593 9.66 12.24 -2.79
C GLN A 593 10.67 13.38 -2.98
N ASP A 594 11.48 13.63 -1.94
CA ASP A 594 12.66 14.49 -2.01
C ASP A 594 13.75 13.96 -2.99
N PRO A 595 14.32 14.82 -3.86
CA PRO A 595 15.38 14.42 -4.81
C PRO A 595 16.67 13.85 -4.18
N ASP A 596 16.99 14.16 -2.93
CA ASP A 596 18.22 13.77 -2.22
C ASP A 596 18.11 12.37 -1.60
N ILE A 597 16.91 11.80 -1.57
CA ILE A 597 16.69 10.40 -1.19
C ILE A 597 16.80 9.55 -2.47
N ASP A 598 17.38 8.34 -2.36
CA ASP A 598 17.56 7.44 -3.51
C ASP A 598 16.24 7.29 -4.28
N SER A 599 16.30 7.57 -5.57
CA SER A 599 15.12 7.69 -6.42
C SER A 599 15.36 6.87 -7.69
N GLY A 600 14.69 5.73 -7.73
CA GLY A 600 14.55 4.92 -8.93
C GLY A 600 13.60 5.56 -9.94
N ASP A 601 13.38 4.83 -11.03
CA ASP A 601 12.44 5.25 -12.06
C ASP A 601 11.00 5.31 -11.49
N ASN A 602 10.12 6.06 -12.15
CA ASN A 602 8.70 6.22 -11.80
C ASN A 602 8.37 6.92 -10.46
N VAL A 603 9.38 7.49 -9.78
CA VAL A 603 9.21 8.40 -8.64
C VAL A 603 9.25 9.86 -9.11
N VAL A 604 8.30 10.69 -8.66
CA VAL A 604 8.27 12.12 -8.90
C VAL A 604 9.16 12.84 -7.88
N ARG A 605 10.22 13.47 -8.38
CA ARG A 605 11.14 14.26 -7.55
C ARG A 605 10.59 15.66 -7.32
N ILE A 606 10.39 16.01 -6.06
CA ILE A 606 9.87 17.31 -5.64
C ILE A 606 11.04 18.24 -5.28
N THR A 607 11.53 18.98 -6.28
CA THR A 607 12.68 19.87 -6.08
C THR A 607 12.29 21.20 -5.47
N SER A 608 11.07 21.68 -5.78
CA SER A 608 10.54 22.97 -5.37
C SER A 608 9.07 22.88 -4.93
N ARG A 609 8.60 23.90 -4.21
CA ARG A 609 7.20 24.06 -3.84
C ARG A 609 6.30 24.10 -5.09
N GLU A 610 6.76 24.75 -6.15
CA GLU A 610 6.07 24.86 -7.43
C GLU A 610 5.96 23.51 -8.15
N ASP A 611 6.92 22.60 -7.96
CA ASP A 611 6.81 21.23 -8.48
C ASP A 611 5.74 20.43 -7.73
N LEU A 612 5.67 20.59 -6.39
CA LEU A 612 4.63 19.96 -5.59
C LEU A 612 3.25 20.48 -5.99
N ASP A 613 3.07 21.80 -6.07
CA ASP A 613 1.83 22.45 -6.54
C ASP A 613 1.37 21.83 -7.87
N ARG A 614 2.27 21.82 -8.86
CA ARG A 614 1.99 21.29 -10.19
C ARG A 614 1.61 19.81 -10.16
N ALA A 615 2.36 18.99 -9.42
CA ALA A 615 2.10 17.55 -9.32
C ALA A 615 0.72 17.27 -8.70
N LEU A 616 0.36 17.97 -7.61
CA LEU A 616 -0.95 17.84 -6.96
C LEU A 616 -2.09 18.37 -7.85
N ALA A 617 -1.90 19.52 -8.50
CA ALA A 617 -2.88 20.12 -9.41
C ALA A 617 -3.14 19.22 -10.62
N ASP A 618 -2.09 18.68 -11.23
CA ASP A 618 -2.20 17.77 -12.37
C ASP A 618 -2.87 16.45 -11.95
N ALA A 619 -2.53 15.91 -10.78
CA ALA A 619 -3.17 14.70 -10.29
C ALA A 619 -4.66 14.90 -10.04
N LYS A 620 -5.07 16.00 -9.39
CA LYS A 620 -6.49 16.32 -9.19
C LYS A 620 -7.22 16.51 -10.51
N LYS A 621 -6.66 17.32 -11.41
CA LYS A 621 -7.27 17.64 -12.71
C LYS A 621 -7.51 16.40 -13.56
N ASN A 622 -6.58 15.46 -13.54
CA ASN A 622 -6.64 14.23 -14.34
C ASN A 622 -7.35 13.08 -13.61
N GLY A 623 -7.96 13.34 -12.44
CA GLY A 623 -8.62 12.32 -11.64
C GLY A 623 -7.67 11.21 -11.20
N ASN A 624 -6.40 11.54 -10.93
CA ASN A 624 -5.30 10.64 -10.59
C ASN A 624 -5.00 10.57 -9.09
N MET A 625 -5.83 11.16 -8.22
CA MET A 625 -5.73 11.00 -6.77
C MET A 625 -6.18 9.59 -6.32
N PRO A 626 -5.74 9.12 -5.14
CA PRO A 626 -4.79 9.76 -4.21
C PRO A 626 -3.32 9.58 -4.61
N LEU A 627 -2.49 10.62 -4.50
CA LEU A 627 -1.02 10.47 -4.66
C LEU A 627 -0.39 9.93 -3.37
N ILE A 628 0.75 9.24 -3.46
CA ILE A 628 1.48 8.74 -2.29
C ILE A 628 2.74 9.60 -2.10
N VAL A 629 3.00 10.05 -0.88
CA VAL A 629 4.10 10.97 -0.57
C VAL A 629 4.99 10.37 0.51
N PHE A 630 6.29 10.36 0.25
CA PHE A 630 7.31 10.01 1.25
C PHE A 630 7.69 11.25 2.07
N VAL A 631 7.57 11.16 3.39
CA VAL A 631 7.70 12.30 4.31
C VAL A 631 8.65 12.00 5.48
N ASP A 632 9.28 13.04 6.03
CA ASP A 632 10.05 13.01 7.29
C ASP A 632 9.09 13.20 8.48
N THR A 633 8.92 12.16 9.30
CA THR A 633 8.05 12.17 10.49
C THR A 633 8.61 13.02 11.63
N ALA A 634 9.84 13.51 11.51
CA ALA A 634 10.38 14.54 12.39
C ALA A 634 9.86 15.95 12.05
N ASP A 635 8.99 16.10 11.05
CA ASP A 635 8.31 17.37 10.80
C ASP A 635 7.24 17.66 11.89
N PRO A 636 7.10 18.90 12.38
CA PRO A 636 6.02 19.34 13.26
C PRO A 636 4.60 18.90 12.86
N ILE A 637 4.28 18.76 11.56
CA ILE A 637 2.95 18.28 11.17
C ILE A 637 2.71 16.81 11.58
N PHE A 638 3.77 16.06 11.85
CA PHE A 638 3.78 14.69 12.37
C PHE A 638 4.21 14.60 13.85
N GLY A 639 4.32 15.73 14.56
CA GLY A 639 4.66 15.79 15.98
C GLY A 639 6.12 16.12 16.30
N GLY A 640 7.02 16.11 15.32
CA GLY A 640 8.37 16.68 15.47
C GLY A 640 9.41 15.82 16.21
N ASP A 641 9.01 14.75 16.88
CA ASP A 641 9.86 14.00 17.83
C ASP A 641 10.41 12.66 17.29
N SER A 642 10.23 12.37 16.00
CA SER A 642 10.70 11.10 15.43
C SER A 642 12.22 11.09 15.24
N THR A 643 12.93 10.43 16.16
CA THR A 643 14.35 10.12 16.03
C THR A 643 14.54 8.60 15.90
N GLY A 644 14.98 8.09 14.75
CA GLY A 644 15.29 6.66 14.59
C GLY A 644 15.00 6.07 13.20
N PRO A 645 15.00 4.73 13.06
CA PRO A 645 14.70 4.05 11.80
C PRO A 645 13.27 4.31 11.28
N ASN A 646 12.35 4.75 12.14
CA ASN A 646 10.96 5.10 11.80
C ASN A 646 10.80 6.59 11.39
N ARG A 647 11.91 7.24 11.00
CA ARG A 647 11.91 8.66 10.63
C ARG A 647 11.15 8.93 9.33
N TYR A 648 10.94 7.92 8.48
CA TYR A 648 10.21 8.11 7.24
C TYR A 648 8.89 7.38 7.24
N HIS A 649 7.94 7.95 6.52
CA HIS A 649 6.59 7.43 6.39
C HIS A 649 6.03 7.70 5.01
N PHE A 650 5.05 6.90 4.60
CA PHE A 650 4.25 7.15 3.42
C PHE A 650 2.87 7.61 3.85
N VAL A 651 2.37 8.64 3.19
CA VAL A 651 1.02 9.17 3.39
C VAL A 651 0.30 9.32 2.05
N SER A 652 -1.03 9.28 2.07
CA SER A 652 -1.86 9.49 0.89
C SER A 652 -2.35 10.93 0.82
N ILE A 653 -2.20 11.58 -0.32
CA ILE A 653 -2.81 12.87 -0.62
C ILE A 653 -4.10 12.65 -1.38
N THR A 654 -5.23 12.81 -0.70
CA THR A 654 -6.55 12.45 -1.21
C THR A 654 -7.25 13.61 -1.93
N ASP A 655 -6.90 14.85 -1.60
CA ASP A 655 -7.40 16.02 -2.31
C ASP A 655 -6.43 17.22 -2.23
N TYR A 656 -6.58 18.16 -3.16
CA TYR A 656 -5.80 19.40 -3.22
C TYR A 656 -6.65 20.59 -3.69
N ASP A 657 -6.65 21.70 -2.98
CA ASP A 657 -7.26 22.94 -3.44
C ASP A 657 -6.19 23.93 -3.94
N PRO A 658 -6.03 24.13 -5.26
CA PRO A 658 -5.02 25.04 -5.81
C PRO A 658 -5.32 26.52 -5.50
N ALA A 659 -6.55 26.87 -5.15
CA ALA A 659 -6.90 28.26 -4.84
C ALA A 659 -6.40 28.67 -3.45
N THR A 660 -6.45 27.75 -2.48
CA THR A 660 -6.05 27.99 -1.09
C THR A 660 -4.69 27.39 -0.76
N GLY A 661 -4.18 26.47 -1.59
CA GLY A 661 -3.00 25.68 -1.29
C GLY A 661 -3.21 24.65 -0.18
N GLN A 662 -4.46 24.29 0.14
CA GLN A 662 -4.76 23.27 1.14
C GLN A 662 -4.65 21.87 0.55
N VAL A 663 -4.00 20.98 1.29
CA VAL A 663 -3.78 19.58 0.91
C VAL A 663 -4.45 18.68 1.94
N LYS A 664 -5.34 17.78 1.49
CA LYS A 664 -5.96 16.77 2.35
C LYS A 664 -5.12 15.51 2.34
N MET A 665 -4.70 15.08 3.52
CA MET A 665 -3.80 13.94 3.73
C MET A 665 -4.51 12.87 4.56
N SER A 666 -4.52 11.64 4.05
CA SER A 666 -4.82 10.41 4.81
C SER A 666 -3.52 9.87 5.37
N ASN A 667 -3.48 9.64 6.68
CA ASN A 667 -2.34 9.08 7.37
C ASN A 667 -2.68 7.68 7.86
N GLN A 668 -1.88 6.70 7.49
CA GLN A 668 -2.12 5.26 7.76
C GLN A 668 -1.93 4.86 9.25
N TRP A 669 -1.92 5.85 10.15
CA TRP A 669 -1.91 5.73 11.61
C TRP A 669 -3.30 6.03 12.22
N GLY A 670 -4.38 5.84 11.47
CA GLY A 670 -5.74 6.15 11.89
C GLY A 670 -6.22 7.55 11.54
N ALA A 671 -7.54 7.70 11.46
CA ALA A 671 -8.24 8.92 11.06
C ALA A 671 -7.96 10.12 11.96
N GLN A 672 -7.60 9.89 13.23
CA GLN A 672 -7.14 10.95 14.14
C GLN A 672 -5.86 11.65 13.66
N ASN A 673 -5.06 10.99 12.82
CA ASN A 673 -3.83 11.51 12.24
C ASN A 673 -4.03 12.08 10.82
N ASP A 674 -5.24 11.99 10.26
CA ASP A 674 -5.61 12.66 9.02
C ASP A 674 -5.63 14.17 9.21
N LYS A 675 -5.10 14.91 8.22
CA LYS A 675 -4.94 16.36 8.33
C LYS A 675 -5.23 17.06 7.02
N THR A 676 -5.71 18.30 7.13
CA THR A 676 -5.59 19.28 6.06
C THR A 676 -4.42 20.18 6.40
N VAL A 677 -3.40 20.21 5.55
CA VAL A 677 -2.17 20.98 5.75
C VAL A 677 -1.99 22.00 4.64
N SER A 678 -1.12 22.98 4.84
CA SER A 678 -0.72 23.88 3.75
C SER A 678 0.24 23.17 2.80
N LEU A 679 0.26 23.61 1.54
CA LEU A 679 1.23 23.14 0.54
C LEU A 679 2.68 23.36 1.03
N ASP A 680 2.92 24.47 1.73
CA ASP A 680 4.23 24.82 2.29
C ASP A 680 4.66 23.85 3.41
N ASP A 681 3.72 23.46 4.29
CA ASP A 681 3.98 22.47 5.32
C ASP A 681 4.24 21.08 4.74
N LEU A 682 3.46 20.67 3.74
CA LEU A 682 3.69 19.38 3.08
C LEU A 682 5.04 19.37 2.35
N PHE A 683 5.37 20.45 1.62
CA PHE A 683 6.67 20.57 0.95
C PHE A 683 7.83 20.48 1.96
N ARG A 684 7.70 21.17 3.10
CA ARG A 684 8.68 21.12 4.19
C ARG A 684 8.85 19.70 4.75
N ALA A 685 7.75 18.97 4.93
CA ALA A 685 7.77 17.60 5.43
C ALA A 685 8.30 16.58 4.41
N ILE A 686 8.15 16.83 3.11
CA ILE A 686 8.80 16.03 2.07
C ILE A 686 10.32 16.21 2.15
N LYS A 687 10.79 17.43 2.43
CA LYS A 687 12.21 17.75 2.33
C LYS A 687 13.06 16.97 3.33
N HIS A 688 14.06 16.27 2.81
CA HIS A 688 15.08 15.65 3.65
C HIS A 688 15.96 16.75 4.25
N ARG A 689 15.79 17.00 5.54
CA ARG A 689 16.64 17.95 6.27
C ARG A 689 17.76 17.20 6.99
N THR A 690 19.00 17.60 6.73
CA THR A 690 20.15 17.17 7.52
C THR A 690 20.01 17.66 8.97
N PRO A 691 20.63 16.99 9.96
CA PRO A 691 20.64 17.47 11.34
C PRO A 691 21.20 18.90 11.50
N GLU A 692 22.08 19.32 10.60
CA GLU A 692 22.66 20.66 10.55
C GLU A 692 21.66 21.72 10.09
N GLU A 693 20.92 21.46 9.02
CA GLU A 693 19.89 22.37 8.48
C GLU A 693 18.74 22.59 9.48
N LYS A 694 18.50 21.64 10.39
CA LYS A 694 17.47 21.77 11.43
C LYS A 694 17.86 22.69 12.59
N LYS A 695 19.14 23.06 12.75
CA LYS A 695 19.59 23.96 13.84
C LYS A 695 19.37 25.44 13.53
N GLU A 696 18.99 25.77 12.31
CA GLU A 696 18.83 27.16 11.83
C GLU A 696 17.38 27.66 11.88
N ASP A 697 16.41 26.77 12.14
CA ASP A 697 15.00 27.08 12.44
C ASP A 697 14.78 27.21 13.96
#